data_AF-A0A2H4SA22-F1
#
_entry.id   AF-A0A2H4SA22-F1
#
_cell.length_a   1.000
_cell.length_b   1.000
_cell.length_c   1.000
_cell.angle_alpha   90.00
_cell.angle_beta   90.00
_cell.angle_gamma   90.00
#
_symmetry.space_group_name_H-M   'P 1'
#
loop_
_entity.id
_entity.type
_entity.pdbx_description
1 polymer ?
#
loop_
_entity_poly.entity_id
_entity_poly.type
_entity_poly.pdbx_seq_one_letter_code
_entity_poly.pdbx_strand_id
1 'polypeptide(L)'
;MPDKSVTVVSYAAGASLAAAALIYVFGPTFAIDHDGASTKKKTIVGLRNQANDCFINSVLQALAGLGDLRIYLIRETHRRSIEDPAVYANLVQPSLSDEDGSGGGEMPLWKIQGLQDGLVTHGLKDMIDHLNERPIAKKAISPFPFVRVLEVAFKQRISRQQQDAQEFLQIVAERLKDEYHAGQRARLHARAAVNGSGSNSTTNSNPEQSDSEKDEKQAATNGTPDGIAASSTNGTNSQSNSDTDSLLPSTASPQSTRPLPIELEDGFPMEGKYESHLECQTCGYKTKPREETFCTITLAVPQVMSTSLGSCFDGIFKTEYIDDFKCEMCRLVQTVANLEHEVSRSTSESFKANALDSIAKLNQAIRTDPEQPPEGVDLGDMRYAPKRRISKTTRMTIFPKILAIHLSRSIYGVGQMTQKNSAKVAFPEQLPLGGLAEQRRYKLLGMVTHRGGHNSGHYEAFRRQNVPPHFPNQNTFMQSEVYSKTPTPLSTPLIHAKNADSPAISTPDLLSPASTNGSSTPSLDSVPMPAPRSVPTAPEPEGSSPSPSISGRDRDTDSSSLRSVAASTKSALSRLTSGSIKRAKPKRAKQHLDRWWRVSDEKVREAKTSEVLSMQKEVYLLFYELEKRVRKRLLQTAILGLVILSVSYIVLPPDSSIRLALRFNAVRASAAVRGATEDRDAWLRQPAPYKLDLREDVGYLIKTGYGTRHRVPLQLAALQGSYGGGLLGEEGKDYVVVGDWTTVDGKDAKAIGVPVHDVLKMVREYGDGDWRAHHRLKKYQTLQSAIQAGDEETALGIGRSVGWELDALKFAPGMELMYKTMPNKKWYLILDDDTFVVKSTLNLLLTHLNPENPHYIGNAVGDFRGRFAHGGSAIIISGEAMRQLFRRKDVVRQAYVESLDEKWGDRLVATTFLKLGIYLEERYAHHFNGESPEETRITREKYCAPILSFHSLRTAAATTRVSKVVGTAIKPVRWGELMELFRPAAAARGQDHVGPADKQVRTWGLVKKASDCQRKCEVENSKWCLAWTYEARKEACQASPWMVPGADGAEGKVSGYNKEAVKRMQAGCA
;
A
#
# COMPACT_ATOMS: atom_id res chain seq x y z
N MET A 1 -42.57 -1.23 -21.88
CA MET A 1 -42.60 -0.85 -20.44
C MET A 1 -44.03 -1.03 -19.96
N PRO A 2 -44.32 -1.32 -18.68
CA PRO A 2 -43.41 -1.30 -17.51
C PRO A 2 -42.63 -2.63 -17.29
N ASP A 3 -42.39 -3.00 -16.02
CA ASP A 3 -41.65 -4.13 -15.40
C ASP A 3 -40.19 -3.92 -15.00
N LYS A 4 -39.37 -3.20 -15.80
CA LYS A 4 -37.93 -3.03 -15.50
C LYS A 4 -37.60 -2.27 -14.21
N SER A 5 -38.58 -1.61 -13.58
CA SER A 5 -38.41 -0.94 -12.28
C SER A 5 -38.28 -1.93 -11.12
N VAL A 6 -39.04 -3.04 -11.13
CA VAL A 6 -39.05 -4.01 -10.03
C VAL A 6 -37.71 -4.73 -9.94
N THR A 7 -37.19 -5.25 -11.06
CA THR A 7 -35.93 -5.98 -11.08
C THR A 7 -34.72 -5.13 -10.70
N VAL A 8 -34.66 -3.85 -11.11
CA VAL A 8 -33.58 -2.94 -10.68
C VAL A 8 -33.65 -2.67 -9.18
N VAL A 9 -34.85 -2.50 -8.61
CA VAL A 9 -35.02 -2.37 -7.15
C VAL A 9 -34.66 -3.67 -6.43
N SER A 10 -35.02 -4.85 -6.96
CA SER A 10 -34.62 -6.15 -6.41
C SER A 10 -33.11 -6.37 -6.45
N TYR A 11 -32.41 -5.98 -7.53
CA TYR A 11 -30.95 -6.05 -7.59
C TYR A 11 -30.27 -5.03 -6.68
N ALA A 12 -30.81 -3.82 -6.57
CA ALA A 12 -30.30 -2.82 -5.61
C ALA A 12 -30.52 -3.26 -4.16
N ALA A 13 -31.69 -3.85 -3.84
CA ALA A 13 -31.98 -4.40 -2.53
C ALA A 13 -31.13 -5.66 -2.23
N GLY A 14 -30.93 -6.53 -3.22
CA GLY A 14 -30.07 -7.71 -3.12
C GLY A 14 -28.60 -7.35 -2.93
N ALA A 15 -28.08 -6.37 -3.67
CA ALA A 15 -26.74 -5.81 -3.45
C ALA A 15 -26.62 -5.10 -2.09
N SER A 16 -27.67 -4.40 -1.64
CA SER A 16 -27.70 -3.78 -0.31
C SER A 16 -27.77 -4.81 0.82
N LEU A 17 -28.48 -5.92 0.63
CA LEU A 17 -28.52 -7.05 1.54
C LEU A 17 -27.19 -7.83 1.53
N ALA A 18 -26.55 -7.99 0.37
CA ALA A 18 -25.21 -8.57 0.29
C ALA A 18 -24.16 -7.69 0.97
N ALA A 19 -24.24 -6.35 0.81
CA ALA A 19 -23.40 -5.41 1.53
C ALA A 19 -23.69 -5.40 3.04
N ALA A 20 -24.96 -5.45 3.44
CA ALA A 20 -25.35 -5.56 4.85
C ALA A 20 -24.92 -6.92 5.45
N ALA A 21 -25.00 -8.01 4.70
CA ALA A 21 -24.53 -9.33 5.09
C ALA A 21 -22.99 -9.37 5.17
N LEU A 22 -22.27 -8.75 4.24
CA LEU A 22 -20.82 -8.55 4.36
C LEU A 22 -20.48 -7.76 5.64
N ILE A 23 -21.22 -6.69 5.94
CA ILE A 23 -21.09 -5.91 7.19
C ILE A 23 -21.53 -6.70 8.43
N TYR A 24 -22.41 -7.70 8.31
CA TYR A 24 -22.91 -8.51 9.44
C TYR A 24 -22.14 -9.83 9.65
N VAL A 25 -21.42 -10.32 8.64
CA VAL A 25 -20.62 -11.56 8.66
C VAL A 25 -19.13 -11.26 8.80
N PHE A 26 -18.63 -10.18 8.19
CA PHE A 26 -17.24 -9.70 8.32
C PHE A 26 -17.09 -8.47 9.23
N GLY A 27 -18.18 -7.80 9.60
CA GLY A 27 -18.16 -6.83 10.69
C GLY A 27 -17.80 -7.45 12.05
N PRO A 28 -18.32 -8.65 12.41
CA PRO A 28 -17.88 -9.37 13.60
C PRO A 28 -16.37 -9.62 13.63
N THR A 29 -15.75 -10.06 12.52
CA THR A 29 -14.31 -10.35 12.49
C THR A 29 -13.42 -9.11 12.60
N PHE A 30 -13.95 -7.90 12.32
CA PHE A 30 -13.31 -6.62 12.68
C PHE A 30 -13.73 -6.06 14.06
N ALA A 31 -14.56 -6.79 14.82
CA ALA A 31 -15.13 -6.37 16.10
C ALA A 31 -14.94 -7.39 17.25
N ILE A 32 -14.17 -8.48 17.06
CA ILE A 32 -13.83 -9.44 18.13
C ILE A 32 -12.75 -8.88 19.08
N ASP A 33 -13.03 -7.75 19.73
CA ASP A 33 -12.37 -7.35 21.00
C ASP A 33 -13.29 -6.46 21.87
N HIS A 34 -14.61 -6.70 21.84
CA HIS A 34 -15.56 -6.01 22.71
C HIS A 34 -16.21 -6.97 23.72
N ASP A 35 -15.65 -7.00 24.93
CA ASP A 35 -16.10 -7.82 26.07
C ASP A 35 -17.61 -7.72 26.31
N GLY A 36 -18.33 -8.81 26.06
CA GLY A 36 -19.76 -8.95 26.37
C GLY A 36 -20.06 -9.49 27.78
N ALA A 37 -19.03 -9.75 28.61
CA ALA A 37 -19.19 -10.56 29.84
C ALA A 37 -18.20 -10.24 30.99
N SER A 38 -17.92 -8.96 31.30
CA SER A 38 -17.27 -8.66 32.59
C SER A 38 -17.51 -7.26 33.14
N THR A 39 -18.03 -7.17 34.36
CA THR A 39 -18.16 -5.94 35.17
C THR A 39 -16.87 -5.59 35.94
N LYS A 40 -15.75 -6.27 35.66
CA LYS A 40 -14.43 -5.96 36.25
C LYS A 40 -13.98 -4.56 35.82
N LYS A 41 -13.66 -3.70 36.80
CA LYS A 41 -13.27 -2.30 36.60
C LYS A 41 -11.91 -2.21 35.91
N LYS A 42 -11.89 -2.13 34.57
CA LYS A 42 -10.69 -1.88 33.74
C LYS A 42 -9.93 -0.66 34.29
N THR A 43 -8.70 -0.86 34.77
CA THR A 43 -7.80 0.12 35.42
C THR A 43 -6.41 0.10 34.77
N ILE A 44 -5.55 1.05 35.12
CA ILE A 44 -4.10 1.06 34.78
C ILE A 44 -3.22 0.73 35.99
N VAL A 45 -1.92 0.57 35.74
CA VAL A 45 -0.88 0.32 36.75
C VAL A 45 -0.46 1.62 37.45
N GLY A 46 -0.39 1.61 38.78
CA GLY A 46 0.13 2.71 39.61
C GLY A 46 1.64 2.60 39.88
N LEU A 47 2.22 3.59 40.56
CA LEU A 47 3.62 3.60 40.97
C LEU A 47 3.76 3.67 42.49
N ARG A 48 4.68 2.89 43.07
CA ARG A 48 4.95 2.92 44.51
C ARG A 48 5.82 4.14 44.84
N ASN A 49 5.45 4.86 45.89
CA ASN A 49 6.21 5.96 46.46
C ASN A 49 6.85 5.45 47.76
N GLN A 50 8.18 5.45 47.81
CA GLN A 50 8.98 4.88 48.91
C GLN A 50 9.86 5.94 49.57
N ALA A 51 10.27 6.98 48.84
CA ALA A 51 11.20 8.01 49.28
C ALA A 51 10.87 9.39 48.64
N ASN A 52 9.61 9.81 48.72
CA ASN A 52 9.07 11.06 48.14
C ASN A 52 9.00 11.09 46.61
N ASP A 53 8.98 9.93 45.94
CA ASP A 53 9.11 9.74 44.48
C ASP A 53 7.92 10.30 43.66
N CYS A 54 6.99 11.04 44.25
CA CYS A 54 5.78 11.56 43.60
C CYS A 54 6.08 12.43 42.36
N PHE A 55 7.19 13.18 42.35
CA PHE A 55 7.63 13.95 41.19
C PHE A 55 7.98 13.04 40.00
N ILE A 56 8.78 11.99 40.25
CA ILE A 56 9.09 10.92 39.28
C ILE A 56 7.80 10.21 38.83
N ASN A 57 6.97 9.80 39.78
CA ASN A 57 5.77 9.00 39.52
C ASN A 57 4.76 9.74 38.66
N SER A 58 4.56 11.04 38.91
CA SER A 58 3.63 11.86 38.14
C SER A 58 4.12 12.11 36.70
N VAL A 59 5.40 12.40 36.52
CA VAL A 59 6.01 12.55 35.18
C VAL A 59 5.95 11.24 34.39
N LEU A 60 6.36 10.11 34.97
CA LEU A 60 6.31 8.81 34.29
C LEU A 60 4.89 8.41 33.87
N GLN A 61 3.88 8.68 34.70
CA GLN A 61 2.48 8.46 34.33
C GLN A 61 2.02 9.38 33.20
N ALA A 62 2.38 10.66 33.24
CA ALA A 62 2.05 11.60 32.16
C ALA A 62 2.69 11.17 30.83
N LEU A 63 3.99 10.86 30.82
CA LEU A 63 4.72 10.36 29.65
C LEU A 63 4.13 9.04 29.11
N ALA A 64 3.75 8.11 29.98
CA ALA A 64 3.11 6.86 29.57
C ALA A 64 1.73 7.05 28.90
N GLY A 65 1.11 8.23 29.01
CA GLY A 65 -0.13 8.58 28.29
C GLY A 65 0.06 9.06 26.85
N LEU A 66 1.30 9.28 26.40
CA LEU A 66 1.61 9.94 25.13
C LEU A 66 1.82 8.90 24.02
N GLY A 67 1.04 9.02 22.94
CA GLY A 67 1.00 8.01 21.87
C GLY A 67 2.26 8.05 21.01
N ASP A 68 2.63 9.23 20.54
CA ASP A 68 3.80 9.39 19.66
C ASP A 68 5.14 9.19 20.37
N LEU A 69 5.21 9.39 21.69
CA LEU A 69 6.40 9.05 22.48
C LEU A 69 6.59 7.53 22.52
N ARG A 70 5.54 6.76 22.79
CA ARG A 70 5.63 5.29 22.78
C ARG A 70 5.94 4.74 21.38
N ILE A 71 5.41 5.34 20.32
CA ILE A 71 5.74 4.98 18.94
C ILE A 71 7.20 5.28 18.61
N TYR A 72 7.73 6.44 19.03
CA TYR A 72 9.15 6.78 18.91
C TYR A 72 10.03 5.76 19.66
N LEU A 73 9.77 5.53 20.95
CA LEU A 73 10.56 4.63 21.78
C LEU A 73 10.64 3.22 21.19
N ILE A 74 9.50 2.64 20.77
CA ILE A 74 9.47 1.32 20.13
C ILE A 74 10.30 1.28 18.84
N ARG A 75 10.14 2.29 17.97
CA ARG A 75 10.88 2.37 16.70
C ARG A 75 12.39 2.50 16.92
N GLU A 76 12.80 3.37 17.82
CA GLU A 76 14.21 3.74 18.00
C GLU A 76 15.00 2.69 18.81
N THR A 77 14.35 1.94 19.72
CA THR A 77 14.94 0.71 20.28
C THR A 77 14.99 -0.42 19.25
N HIS A 78 13.94 -0.58 18.43
CA HIS A 78 13.89 -1.65 17.44
C HIS A 78 14.93 -1.43 16.32
N ARG A 79 15.13 -0.17 15.91
CA ARG A 79 16.21 0.25 14.99
C ARG A 79 17.59 -0.18 15.51
N ARG A 80 17.93 0.15 16.75
CA ARG A 80 19.17 -0.32 17.41
C ARG A 80 19.29 -1.85 17.45
N SER A 81 18.17 -2.58 17.58
CA SER A 81 18.19 -4.05 17.66
C SER A 81 18.38 -4.81 16.33
N ILE A 82 18.18 -4.15 15.17
CA ILE A 82 18.24 -4.81 13.84
C ILE A 82 19.41 -4.34 12.97
N GLU A 83 19.91 -3.13 13.23
CA GLU A 83 21.16 -2.62 12.65
C GLU A 83 22.36 -3.43 13.14
N ASP A 84 23.55 -3.20 12.56
CA ASP A 84 24.76 -3.90 12.98
C ASP A 84 25.30 -3.29 14.29
N PRO A 85 25.66 -4.07 15.32
CA PRO A 85 26.29 -3.55 16.54
C PRO A 85 27.54 -2.69 16.27
N ALA A 86 28.27 -2.95 15.18
CA ALA A 86 29.40 -2.12 14.76
C ALA A 86 29.04 -0.66 14.45
N VAL A 87 27.77 -0.35 14.13
CA VAL A 87 27.31 1.04 13.93
C VAL A 87 27.41 1.84 15.22
N TYR A 88 27.05 1.24 16.36
CA TYR A 88 26.98 1.92 17.66
C TYR A 88 28.25 1.72 18.51
N ALA A 89 29.04 0.68 18.24
CA ALA A 89 30.34 0.46 18.87
C ALA A 89 31.42 1.49 18.44
N ASN A 90 31.33 2.04 17.23
CA ASN A 90 32.20 3.13 16.79
C ASN A 90 31.76 4.44 17.45
N LEU A 91 32.52 4.94 18.42
CA LEU A 91 32.19 6.14 19.19
C LEU A 91 32.47 7.42 18.38
N VAL A 92 31.43 8.21 18.11
CA VAL A 92 31.49 9.43 17.30
C VAL A 92 31.34 10.66 18.20
N GLN A 93 32.41 11.45 18.34
CA GLN A 93 32.35 12.79 18.96
C GLN A 93 31.33 13.68 18.21
N PRO A 94 30.59 14.57 18.90
CA PRO A 94 29.87 15.65 18.23
C PRO A 94 30.86 16.61 17.53
N SER A 95 30.44 17.28 16.46
CA SER A 95 31.26 18.32 15.85
C SER A 95 31.18 19.62 16.64
N LEU A 96 32.19 20.48 16.54
CA LEU A 96 32.19 21.82 17.16
C LEU A 96 31.07 22.74 16.61
N SER A 97 30.39 22.34 15.54
CA SER A 97 29.21 22.99 14.97
C SER A 97 27.87 22.46 15.49
N ASP A 98 27.85 21.40 16.31
CA ASP A 98 26.62 20.76 16.80
C ASP A 98 26.15 21.24 18.20
N GLU A 99 26.96 22.02 18.95
CA GLU A 99 26.66 22.40 20.33
C GLU A 99 26.39 23.90 20.54
N ASP A 100 25.31 24.20 21.28
CA ASP A 100 24.91 25.54 21.75
C ASP A 100 25.89 26.08 22.84
N GLY A 101 27.12 26.40 22.45
CA GLY A 101 28.03 27.30 23.18
C GLY A 101 28.64 26.80 24.50
N SER A 102 28.34 25.58 24.96
CA SER A 102 28.71 25.10 26.30
C SER A 102 30.07 24.38 26.42
N GLY A 103 31.14 25.00 25.91
CA GLY A 103 32.53 24.64 26.22
C GLY A 103 33.15 23.54 25.36
N GLY A 104 33.99 23.93 24.40
CA GLY A 104 34.67 23.03 23.46
C GLY A 104 35.78 22.17 24.09
N GLY A 105 35.41 21.10 24.77
CA GLY A 105 36.29 20.01 25.20
C GLY A 105 35.73 18.65 24.77
N GLU A 106 36.61 17.68 24.50
CA GLU A 106 36.19 16.36 24.04
C GLU A 106 35.23 15.66 25.02
N MET A 107 34.17 15.04 24.50
CA MET A 107 33.21 14.36 25.36
C MET A 107 33.82 13.05 25.89
N PRO A 108 33.72 12.73 27.19
CA PRO A 108 34.26 11.49 27.74
C PRO A 108 33.62 10.25 27.07
N LEU A 109 34.44 9.28 26.66
CA LEU A 109 34.03 8.11 25.87
C LEU A 109 32.82 7.36 26.47
N TRP A 110 32.76 7.21 27.80
CA TRP A 110 31.65 6.55 28.48
C TRP A 110 30.30 7.28 28.30
N LYS A 111 30.31 8.62 28.17
CA LYS A 111 29.12 9.44 27.93
C LYS A 111 28.65 9.26 26.48
N ILE A 112 29.59 9.23 25.52
CA ILE A 112 29.31 8.96 24.09
C ILE A 112 28.71 7.55 23.93
N GLN A 113 29.34 6.54 24.53
CA GLN A 113 28.85 5.16 24.48
C GLN A 113 27.42 5.05 25.01
N GLY A 114 27.17 5.53 26.23
CA GLY A 114 25.82 5.50 26.81
C GLY A 114 24.79 6.39 26.08
N LEU A 115 25.23 7.32 25.21
CA LEU A 115 24.36 8.09 24.33
C LEU A 115 24.03 7.31 23.04
N GLN A 116 25.04 6.70 22.41
CA GLN A 116 24.86 5.88 21.21
C GLN A 116 24.02 4.63 21.51
N ASP A 117 24.28 3.94 22.62
CA ASP A 117 23.55 2.74 23.06
C ASP A 117 22.07 3.01 23.36
N GLY A 118 21.68 4.26 23.65
CA GLY A 118 20.29 4.64 23.92
C GLY A 118 19.75 4.09 25.25
N LEU A 119 20.57 4.15 26.31
CA LEU A 119 20.27 3.52 27.60
C LEU A 119 18.97 4.03 28.22
N VAL A 120 18.76 5.36 28.26
CA VAL A 120 17.53 5.96 28.82
C VAL A 120 16.33 5.72 27.91
N THR A 121 16.53 5.69 26.60
CA THR A 121 15.54 5.31 25.59
C THR A 121 14.99 3.90 25.84
N HIS A 122 15.86 2.91 26.08
CA HIS A 122 15.44 1.55 26.43
C HIS A 122 14.77 1.47 27.81
N GLY A 123 15.39 2.10 28.83
CA GLY A 123 14.84 2.10 30.19
C GLY A 123 13.45 2.75 30.30
N LEU A 124 13.23 3.85 29.56
CA LEU A 124 11.93 4.52 29.55
C LEU A 124 10.89 3.74 28.75
N LYS A 125 11.26 3.12 27.62
CA LYS A 125 10.38 2.21 26.86
C LYS A 125 9.82 1.13 27.79
N ASP A 126 10.69 0.44 28.52
CA ASP A 126 10.26 -0.66 29.39
C ASP A 126 9.39 -0.17 30.55
N MET A 127 9.73 0.97 31.16
CA MET A 127 8.89 1.59 32.19
C MET A 127 7.49 1.95 31.63
N ILE A 128 7.43 2.57 30.45
CA ILE A 128 6.18 2.96 29.78
C ILE A 128 5.36 1.73 29.35
N ASP A 129 5.99 0.62 28.96
CA ASP A 129 5.29 -0.62 28.64
C ASP A 129 4.67 -1.26 29.89
N HIS A 130 5.40 -1.36 31.00
CA HIS A 130 4.84 -1.84 32.28
C HIS A 130 3.71 -0.92 32.81
N LEU A 131 3.78 0.39 32.54
CA LEU A 131 2.73 1.37 32.86
C LEU A 131 1.53 1.38 31.87
N ASN A 132 1.61 0.60 30.80
CA ASN A 132 0.54 0.42 29.79
C ASN A 132 0.01 -1.02 29.71
N GLU A 133 0.49 -1.91 30.58
CA GLU A 133 -0.15 -3.21 30.86
C GLU A 133 -1.64 -3.03 31.21
N ARG A 134 -2.46 -4.04 30.90
CA ARG A 134 -3.88 -4.11 31.28
C ARG A 134 -4.03 -5.00 32.53
N PRO A 135 -3.82 -4.51 33.77
CA PRO A 135 -3.83 -5.36 34.96
C PRO A 135 -5.24 -5.84 35.33
N ILE A 136 -5.34 -7.11 35.72
CA ILE A 136 -6.62 -7.78 36.07
C ILE A 136 -7.15 -7.32 37.45
N ALA A 137 -6.26 -6.83 38.31
CA ALA A 137 -6.52 -6.27 39.63
C ALA A 137 -5.72 -4.96 39.83
N LYS A 138 -5.78 -4.35 41.02
CA LYS A 138 -4.89 -3.21 41.33
C LYS A 138 -3.42 -3.67 41.32
N LYS A 139 -2.60 -3.08 40.44
CA LYS A 139 -1.16 -3.33 40.35
C LYS A 139 -0.40 -2.02 40.55
N ALA A 140 0.67 -2.06 41.35
CA ALA A 140 1.61 -0.95 41.48
C ALA A 140 3.06 -1.44 41.43
N ILE A 141 3.85 -0.82 40.56
CA ILE A 141 5.27 -1.16 40.30
C ILE A 141 6.20 -0.08 40.87
N SER A 142 7.49 -0.38 40.97
CA SER A 142 8.50 0.56 41.47
C SER A 142 9.08 1.41 40.32
N PRO A 143 9.31 2.73 40.51
CA PRO A 143 10.02 3.56 39.52
C PRO A 143 11.54 3.27 39.50
N PHE A 144 12.10 2.67 40.56
CA PHE A 144 13.55 2.55 40.75
C PHE A 144 14.34 1.83 39.64
N PRO A 145 13.81 0.88 38.85
CA PRO A 145 14.53 0.34 37.70
C PRO A 145 14.91 1.43 36.69
N PHE A 146 14.02 2.39 36.42
CA PHE A 146 14.31 3.51 35.52
C PHE A 146 15.22 4.56 36.18
N VAL A 147 15.03 4.85 37.48
CA VAL A 147 15.94 5.73 38.24
C VAL A 147 17.38 5.22 38.16
N ARG A 148 17.61 3.91 38.31
CA ARG A 148 18.96 3.31 38.17
C ARG A 148 19.56 3.50 36.78
N VAL A 149 18.75 3.47 35.72
CA VAL A 149 19.22 3.73 34.35
C VAL A 149 19.67 5.19 34.21
N LEU A 150 18.92 6.15 34.77
CA LEU A 150 19.35 7.55 34.83
C LEU A 150 20.63 7.73 35.66
N GLU A 151 20.72 7.13 36.85
CA GLU A 151 21.90 7.23 37.71
C GLU A 151 23.17 6.68 37.03
N VAL A 152 23.04 5.62 36.22
CA VAL A 152 24.14 5.09 35.39
C VAL A 152 24.45 6.03 34.21
N ALA A 153 23.44 6.53 33.49
CA ALA A 153 23.61 7.38 32.31
C ALA A 153 24.25 8.76 32.61
N PHE A 154 24.08 9.26 33.84
CA PHE A 154 24.68 10.51 34.33
C PHE A 154 25.87 10.32 35.29
N LYS A 155 26.13 9.08 35.78
CA LYS A 155 27.08 8.77 36.86
C LYS A 155 26.87 9.59 38.15
N GLN A 156 25.61 9.91 38.45
CA GLN A 156 25.20 10.69 39.62
C GLN A 156 24.04 9.98 40.35
N ARG A 157 23.87 10.21 41.65
CA ARG A 157 22.72 9.71 42.40
C ARG A 157 21.59 10.73 42.36
N ILE A 158 20.34 10.27 42.19
CA ILE A 158 19.17 11.15 42.30
C ILE A 158 18.83 11.32 43.80
N SER A 159 18.58 12.55 44.22
CA SER A 159 18.22 12.86 45.61
C SER A 159 16.90 12.22 46.02
N ARG A 160 16.81 11.80 47.29
CA ARG A 160 15.59 11.25 47.92
C ARG A 160 14.79 12.29 48.72
N GLN A 161 15.16 13.56 48.59
CA GLN A 161 14.36 14.70 49.05
C GLN A 161 13.26 14.99 48.02
N GLN A 162 12.32 15.89 48.32
CA GLN A 162 11.41 16.39 47.29
C GLN A 162 12.22 17.20 46.26
N GLN A 163 12.01 16.93 44.98
CA GLN A 163 12.65 17.62 43.85
C GLN A 163 11.57 18.15 42.90
N ASP A 164 11.95 18.97 41.92
CA ASP A 164 10.98 19.47 40.95
C ASP A 164 10.61 18.42 39.89
N ALA A 165 9.32 18.33 39.57
CA ALA A 165 8.83 17.50 38.47
C ALA A 165 9.26 18.06 37.10
N GLN A 166 9.51 19.36 36.98
CA GLN A 166 10.01 19.99 35.76
C GLN A 166 11.49 19.66 35.52
N GLU A 167 12.34 19.75 36.54
CA GLU A 167 13.76 19.36 36.45
C GLU A 167 13.90 17.89 36.03
N PHE A 168 13.14 16.99 36.68
CA PHE A 168 13.13 15.57 36.32
C PHE A 168 12.62 15.32 34.89
N LEU A 169 11.59 16.04 34.44
CA LEU A 169 11.12 15.97 33.04
C LEU A 169 12.21 16.45 32.07
N GLN A 170 12.89 17.56 32.38
CA GLN A 170 13.91 18.13 31.51
C GLN A 170 15.11 17.19 31.37
N ILE A 171 15.64 16.66 32.48
CA ILE A 171 16.70 15.64 32.51
C ILE A 171 16.36 14.43 31.61
N VAL A 172 15.12 13.93 31.69
CA VAL A 172 14.67 12.79 30.86
C VAL A 172 14.52 13.19 29.39
N ALA A 173 13.86 14.32 29.10
CA ALA A 173 13.52 14.72 27.73
C ALA A 173 14.73 15.18 26.92
N GLU A 174 15.68 15.88 27.54
CA GLU A 174 16.95 16.27 26.91
C GLU A 174 17.85 15.06 26.70
N ARG A 175 17.97 14.15 27.68
CA ARG A 175 18.76 12.93 27.49
C ARG A 175 18.24 12.05 26.35
N LEU A 176 16.93 12.00 26.11
CA LEU A 176 16.34 11.32 24.96
C LEU A 176 16.63 12.04 23.63
N LYS A 177 16.70 13.38 23.63
CA LYS A 177 17.14 14.19 22.46
C LYS A 177 18.60 13.88 22.13
N ASP A 178 19.45 13.82 23.14
CA ASP A 178 20.88 13.55 22.97
C ASP A 178 21.13 12.10 22.50
N GLU A 179 20.40 11.12 23.04
CA GLU A 179 20.45 9.71 22.60
C GLU A 179 19.90 9.52 21.17
N TYR A 180 18.92 10.32 20.77
CA TYR A 180 18.44 10.37 19.38
C TYR A 180 19.54 10.89 18.44
N HIS A 181 20.09 12.08 18.72
CA HIS A 181 21.10 12.72 17.86
C HIS A 181 22.42 11.96 17.83
N ALA A 182 22.86 11.37 18.96
CA ALA A 182 24.03 10.49 18.98
C ALA A 182 23.82 9.22 18.14
N GLY A 183 22.63 8.60 18.23
CA GLY A 183 22.26 7.49 17.35
C GLY A 183 22.23 7.90 15.87
N GLN A 184 21.75 9.11 15.55
CA GLN A 184 21.78 9.64 14.20
C GLN A 184 23.22 9.87 13.70
N ARG A 185 24.11 10.49 14.50
CA ARG A 185 25.54 10.67 14.16
C ARG A 185 26.25 9.35 13.90
N ALA A 186 26.06 8.34 14.76
CA ALA A 186 26.62 7.00 14.57
C ALA A 186 26.15 6.37 13.23
N ARG A 187 24.85 6.43 12.94
CA ARG A 187 24.27 5.98 11.66
C ARG A 187 24.80 6.76 10.45
N LEU A 188 25.07 8.05 10.57
CA LEU A 188 25.67 8.88 9.50
C LEU A 188 27.13 8.50 9.24
N HIS A 189 27.94 8.38 10.28
CA HIS A 189 29.35 7.98 10.19
C HIS A 189 29.51 6.60 9.53
N ALA A 190 28.70 5.61 9.93
CA ALA A 190 28.70 4.29 9.30
C ALA A 190 28.33 4.33 7.79
N ARG A 191 27.37 5.19 7.39
CA ARG A 191 27.01 5.38 5.97
C ARG A 191 28.15 6.05 5.18
N ALA A 192 28.87 7.01 5.79
CA ALA A 192 30.02 7.67 5.17
C ALA A 192 31.17 6.69 4.91
N ALA A 193 31.53 5.86 5.90
CA ALA A 193 32.58 4.84 5.78
C ALA A 193 32.31 3.84 4.63
N VAL A 194 31.06 3.38 4.48
CA VAL A 194 30.66 2.47 3.39
C VAL A 194 30.79 3.11 2.01
N ASN A 195 30.47 4.40 1.87
CA ASN A 195 30.62 5.12 0.60
C ASN A 195 32.08 5.53 0.29
N GLY A 196 32.92 5.69 1.31
CA GLY A 196 34.33 6.09 1.18
C GLY A 196 35.28 4.97 0.73
N SER A 197 34.93 3.70 0.92
CA SER A 197 35.78 2.52 0.64
C SER A 197 35.91 2.18 -0.86
N GLY A 198 35.89 3.20 -1.72
CA GLY A 198 35.91 3.10 -3.18
C GLY A 198 37.27 3.40 -3.84
N SER A 199 38.36 3.49 -3.07
CA SER A 199 39.70 3.79 -3.61
C SER A 199 40.83 3.12 -2.79
N ASN A 200 41.51 2.17 -3.43
CA ASN A 200 42.87 1.67 -3.19
C ASN A 200 43.32 1.08 -1.83
N SER A 201 43.62 -0.22 -1.89
CA SER A 201 44.83 -0.91 -1.36
C SER A 201 45.16 -0.92 0.15
N THR A 202 44.91 -2.09 0.75
CA THR A 202 45.88 -2.92 1.52
C THR A 202 47.18 -2.28 2.07
N THR A 203 47.32 -2.31 3.39
CA THR A 203 48.52 -2.84 4.10
C THR A 203 48.12 -3.35 5.50
N ASN A 204 48.98 -4.15 6.15
CA ASN A 204 48.67 -4.89 7.38
C ASN A 204 49.23 -4.24 8.66
N SER A 205 48.56 -4.57 9.78
CA SER A 205 49.10 -4.86 11.13
C SER A 205 49.96 -3.83 11.90
N ASN A 206 49.42 -3.48 13.07
CA ASN A 206 50.07 -3.27 14.38
C ASN A 206 51.03 -2.07 14.60
N PRO A 207 50.84 -1.32 15.71
CA PRO A 207 51.84 -0.39 16.25
C PRO A 207 52.63 -1.01 17.41
N GLU A 208 53.95 -0.90 17.38
CA GLU A 208 54.83 -0.99 18.56
C GLU A 208 55.88 0.15 18.51
N GLN A 209 56.62 0.30 19.60
CA GLN A 209 57.57 1.40 19.87
C GLN A 209 58.90 1.17 19.09
N SER A 210 59.87 2.09 18.99
CA SER A 210 60.16 3.30 19.78
C SER A 210 61.01 4.35 19.02
N ASP A 211 61.28 5.47 19.70
CA ASP A 211 62.51 6.28 19.68
C ASP A 211 63.01 7.05 18.43
N SER A 212 63.05 8.38 18.62
CA SER A 212 64.25 9.25 18.51
C SER A 212 64.83 9.72 17.17
N GLU A 213 64.94 11.06 17.09
CA GLU A 213 65.98 11.84 16.37
C GLU A 213 66.01 11.74 14.82
N LYS A 214 66.58 12.69 14.05
CA LYS A 214 66.81 14.16 14.16
C LYS A 214 67.21 14.63 12.75
N ASP A 215 67.01 15.93 12.45
CA ASP A 215 67.76 16.68 11.44
C ASP A 215 67.65 16.17 9.96
N GLU A 216 67.98 16.92 8.90
CA GLU A 216 68.04 18.37 8.73
C GLU A 216 67.64 18.80 7.29
N LYS A 217 67.08 20.01 7.17
CA LYS A 217 67.30 21.03 6.11
C LYS A 217 67.26 20.73 4.59
N GLN A 218 66.80 21.79 3.91
CA GLN A 218 67.20 22.29 2.57
C GLN A 218 66.74 21.55 1.29
N ALA A 219 66.54 22.24 0.15
CA ALA A 219 66.14 23.65 -0.07
C ALA A 219 65.80 23.93 -1.54
N ALA A 220 64.82 24.81 -1.76
CA ALA A 220 64.61 25.57 -3.00
C ALA A 220 64.31 24.74 -4.28
N THR A 221 64.01 25.30 -5.46
CA THR A 221 63.97 26.72 -5.91
C THR A 221 62.84 26.89 -6.95
N ASN A 222 62.37 28.12 -7.12
CA ASN A 222 61.83 28.80 -8.35
C ASN A 222 61.11 27.97 -9.45
N GLY A 223 59.97 28.43 -10.00
CA GLY A 223 59.27 29.68 -9.75
C GLY A 223 58.14 30.00 -10.75
N THR A 224 57.59 31.20 -10.60
CA THR A 224 56.66 31.96 -11.49
C THR A 224 57.33 32.33 -12.85
N PRO A 225 56.64 32.87 -13.90
CA PRO A 225 55.44 33.73 -13.80
C PRO A 225 54.39 33.71 -14.94
N ASP A 226 53.41 34.63 -14.82
CA ASP A 226 52.60 35.29 -15.85
C ASP A 226 51.66 34.46 -16.78
N GLY A 227 50.58 35.02 -17.34
CA GLY A 227 49.98 36.34 -17.11
C GLY A 227 49.22 36.90 -18.32
N ILE A 228 48.34 37.89 -18.06
CA ILE A 228 47.66 38.77 -19.05
C ILE A 228 46.50 38.10 -19.84
N ALA A 229 45.52 38.92 -20.24
CA ALA A 229 44.28 38.53 -20.91
C ALA A 229 43.98 39.44 -22.13
N ALA A 230 43.13 38.99 -23.07
CA ALA A 230 42.40 39.89 -23.98
C ALA A 230 41.12 39.26 -24.57
N SER A 231 40.13 40.12 -24.78
CA SER A 231 38.85 39.87 -25.46
C SER A 231 39.00 39.76 -26.99
N SER A 232 38.11 39.01 -27.69
CA SER A 232 37.09 39.65 -28.57
C SER A 232 36.24 38.73 -29.47
N THR A 233 34.91 38.85 -29.30
CA THR A 233 33.83 38.86 -30.34
C THR A 233 33.42 37.63 -31.17
N ASN A 234 32.11 37.63 -31.52
CA ASN A 234 31.38 36.83 -32.52
C ASN A 234 31.16 35.33 -32.24
N GLY A 235 29.93 34.79 -32.10
CA GLY A 235 28.62 35.42 -31.88
C GLY A 235 27.50 34.98 -32.84
N THR A 236 26.61 34.09 -32.40
CA THR A 236 25.26 33.85 -32.96
C THR A 236 24.33 33.20 -31.92
N ASN A 237 23.03 33.47 -32.04
CA ASN A 237 21.83 32.97 -31.35
C ASN A 237 21.93 31.58 -30.65
N SER A 238 21.21 31.30 -29.54
CA SER A 238 19.80 31.69 -29.30
C SER A 238 19.36 31.81 -27.82
N GLN A 239 18.45 32.74 -27.55
CA GLN A 239 17.47 32.73 -26.45
C GLN A 239 16.15 32.07 -26.95
N SER A 240 15.13 31.71 -26.15
CA SER A 240 15.00 31.26 -24.75
C SER A 240 13.52 30.84 -24.51
N ASN A 241 13.23 30.08 -23.44
CA ASN A 241 11.88 29.86 -22.84
C ASN A 241 10.84 29.08 -23.68
N SER A 242 9.82 28.40 -23.12
CA SER A 242 9.59 27.88 -21.74
C SER A 242 8.48 26.78 -21.72
N ASP A 243 8.22 26.23 -20.53
CA ASP A 243 6.96 25.62 -20.06
C ASP A 243 6.59 24.14 -20.40
N THR A 244 6.82 23.27 -19.39
CA THR A 244 5.87 22.36 -18.69
C THR A 244 4.67 21.73 -19.45
N ASP A 245 4.22 20.49 -19.21
CA ASP A 245 4.29 19.58 -18.05
C ASP A 245 4.06 18.10 -18.49
N SER A 246 4.58 17.10 -17.76
CA SER A 246 4.18 15.67 -17.86
C SER A 246 4.80 14.81 -16.74
N LEU A 247 3.98 14.00 -16.06
CA LEU A 247 4.34 13.32 -14.81
C LEU A 247 3.96 11.81 -14.80
N LEU A 248 4.76 11.01 -14.06
CA LEU A 248 4.52 9.61 -13.63
C LEU A 248 4.67 8.49 -14.72
N PRO A 249 4.87 7.20 -14.34
CA PRO A 249 5.99 6.72 -13.50
C PRO A 249 6.60 5.38 -13.99
N SER A 250 7.94 5.23 -13.97
CA SER A 250 8.62 3.96 -14.31
C SER A 250 8.86 3.04 -13.10
N THR A 251 8.65 1.73 -13.28
CA THR A 251 8.58 0.74 -12.20
C THR A 251 9.90 0.07 -11.81
N ALA A 252 9.96 -0.39 -10.56
CA ALA A 252 11.13 -0.90 -9.85
C ALA A 252 11.88 -2.09 -10.46
N SER A 253 13.19 -2.15 -10.16
CA SER A 253 14.05 -3.33 -10.19
C SER A 253 14.48 -3.69 -8.75
N PRO A 254 14.80 -4.97 -8.45
CA PRO A 254 15.05 -5.42 -7.07
C PRO A 254 16.33 -4.80 -6.50
N GLN A 255 16.26 -4.27 -5.28
CA GLN A 255 17.34 -3.49 -4.68
C GLN A 255 18.21 -4.34 -3.74
N SER A 256 19.53 -4.19 -3.88
CA SER A 256 20.44 -4.39 -2.74
C SER A 256 20.10 -3.35 -1.66
N THR A 257 20.20 -3.72 -0.38
CA THR A 257 19.75 -2.91 0.76
C THR A 257 20.49 -1.57 0.89
N ARG A 258 19.95 -0.53 0.26
CA ARG A 258 20.33 0.87 0.50
C ARG A 258 19.52 1.39 1.71
N PRO A 259 20.17 1.93 2.76
CA PRO A 259 19.47 2.64 3.83
C PRO A 259 18.67 3.83 3.28
N LEU A 260 17.55 4.15 3.92
CA LEU A 260 16.69 5.27 3.54
C LEU A 260 17.44 6.62 3.61
N PRO A 261 17.20 7.56 2.68
CA PRO A 261 17.73 8.91 2.78
C PRO A 261 17.25 9.61 4.05
N ILE A 262 18.09 10.50 4.58
CA ILE A 262 17.94 11.11 5.92
C ILE A 262 16.65 11.92 6.05
N GLU A 263 16.14 12.46 4.94
CA GLU A 263 14.88 13.20 4.80
C GLU A 263 13.62 12.39 5.19
N LEU A 264 13.74 11.08 5.41
CA LEU A 264 12.64 10.18 5.80
C LEU A 264 12.68 9.73 7.27
N GLU A 265 13.64 10.17 8.09
CA GLU A 265 13.65 9.84 9.52
C GLU A 265 12.67 10.72 10.33
N ASP A 266 11.76 10.05 11.04
CA ASP A 266 10.76 10.67 11.92
C ASP A 266 11.43 11.24 13.19
N GLY A 267 11.83 12.52 13.17
CA GLY A 267 12.57 13.18 14.26
C GLY A 267 11.92 13.13 15.65
N PHE A 268 12.74 13.37 16.69
CA PHE A 268 12.40 13.20 18.11
C PHE A 268 11.09 13.95 18.47
N PRO A 269 10.04 13.26 18.97
CA PRO A 269 8.69 13.83 19.00
C PRO A 269 8.52 15.02 19.94
N MET A 270 9.39 15.20 20.92
CA MET A 270 9.35 16.33 21.87
C MET A 270 10.24 17.51 21.46
N GLU A 271 11.04 17.37 20.40
CA GLU A 271 11.92 18.44 19.93
C GLU A 271 11.15 19.51 19.14
N GLY A 272 11.25 20.75 19.60
CA GLY A 272 10.83 21.94 18.88
C GLY A 272 12.00 22.92 18.71
N LYS A 273 11.78 23.93 17.87
CA LYS A 273 12.71 25.06 17.71
C LYS A 273 12.00 26.40 17.78
N TYR A 274 12.68 27.34 18.41
CA TYR A 274 12.41 28.76 18.26
C TYR A 274 13.48 29.39 17.38
N GLU A 275 13.15 30.48 16.71
CA GLU A 275 14.14 31.42 16.19
C GLU A 275 13.90 32.81 16.80
N SER A 276 14.97 33.52 17.15
CA SER A 276 14.92 34.90 17.61
C SER A 276 15.68 35.83 16.67
N HIS A 277 15.07 36.98 16.37
CA HIS A 277 15.64 38.05 15.55
C HIS A 277 15.84 39.28 16.43
N LEU A 278 16.99 39.96 16.29
CA LEU A 278 17.26 41.24 16.94
C LEU A 278 17.28 42.34 15.89
N GLU A 279 16.59 43.46 16.15
CA GLU A 279 16.53 44.62 15.25
C GLU A 279 16.93 45.90 15.98
N CYS A 280 17.91 46.62 15.43
CA CYS A 280 18.44 47.83 16.04
C CYS A 280 17.55 49.04 15.75
N GLN A 281 16.98 49.65 16.79
CA GLN A 281 16.07 50.79 16.71
C GLN A 281 16.77 52.11 16.35
N THR A 282 18.05 52.09 15.97
CA THR A 282 18.82 53.28 15.57
C THR A 282 19.42 53.17 14.16
N CYS A 283 19.83 51.99 13.70
CA CYS A 283 20.33 51.79 12.33
C CYS A 283 19.45 50.87 11.46
N GLY A 284 18.36 50.30 12.00
CA GLY A 284 17.45 49.41 11.27
C GLY A 284 18.02 48.02 10.95
N TYR A 285 19.29 47.75 11.28
CA TYR A 285 19.92 46.46 11.02
C TYR A 285 19.25 45.33 11.81
N LYS A 286 19.06 44.20 11.12
CA LYS A 286 18.45 42.98 11.66
C LYS A 286 19.52 41.89 11.66
N THR A 287 19.75 41.28 12.81
CA THR A 287 20.73 40.20 12.95
C THR A 287 20.27 38.96 12.20
N LYS A 288 21.21 38.05 11.92
CA LYS A 288 20.88 36.68 11.53
C LYS A 288 19.96 36.04 12.59
N PRO A 289 18.98 35.20 12.19
CA PRO A 289 18.12 34.51 13.14
C PRO A 289 18.95 33.53 13.99
N ARG A 290 18.79 33.59 15.31
CA ARG A 290 19.36 32.58 16.22
C ARG A 290 18.31 31.52 16.50
N GLU A 291 18.56 30.30 16.03
CA GLU A 291 17.73 29.14 16.39
C GLU A 291 18.11 28.60 17.78
N GLU A 292 17.12 28.21 18.57
CA GLU A 292 17.27 27.59 19.90
C GLU A 292 16.40 26.31 19.95
N THR A 293 16.98 25.17 20.35
CA THR A 293 16.23 23.89 20.47
C THR A 293 15.57 23.75 21.85
N PHE A 294 14.39 23.11 21.92
CA PHE A 294 13.73 22.85 23.21
C PHE A 294 13.02 21.49 23.26
N CYS A 295 12.98 20.88 24.45
CA CYS A 295 12.16 19.70 24.76
C CYS A 295 11.00 19.97 25.71
N THR A 296 10.97 21.15 26.36
CA THR A 296 9.88 21.62 27.23
C THR A 296 9.88 23.14 27.24
N ILE A 297 8.69 23.76 27.24
CA ILE A 297 8.53 25.21 27.23
C ILE A 297 8.14 25.67 28.63
N THR A 298 8.98 26.47 29.28
CA THR A 298 8.61 27.16 30.52
C THR A 298 7.90 28.47 30.21
N LEU A 299 6.64 28.60 30.64
CA LEU A 299 5.87 29.83 30.55
C LEU A 299 5.76 30.49 31.93
N ALA A 300 6.08 31.78 32.03
CA ALA A 300 5.90 32.55 33.26
C ALA A 300 4.40 32.77 33.53
N VAL A 301 3.94 32.45 34.76
CA VAL A 301 2.57 32.75 35.17
C VAL A 301 2.51 34.16 35.77
N PRO A 302 1.74 35.11 35.20
CA PRO A 302 1.63 36.47 35.73
C PRO A 302 1.03 36.50 37.15
N GLN A 303 1.38 37.52 37.94
CA GLN A 303 0.93 37.70 39.33
C GLN A 303 -0.49 38.30 39.39
N VAL A 304 -1.48 37.54 38.88
CA VAL A 304 -2.89 37.93 38.79
C VAL A 304 -3.79 36.82 39.35
N MET A 305 -5.04 37.12 39.70
CA MET A 305 -5.97 36.11 40.24
C MET A 305 -6.29 34.99 39.23
N SER A 306 -6.34 35.31 37.94
CA SER A 306 -6.59 34.36 36.85
C SER A 306 -6.00 34.83 35.52
N THR A 307 -5.55 33.88 34.70
CA THR A 307 -5.02 34.09 33.34
C THR A 307 -5.40 32.90 32.44
N SER A 308 -5.13 32.98 31.14
CA SER A 308 -5.26 31.86 30.21
C SER A 308 -3.90 31.33 29.75
N LEU A 309 -3.84 30.07 29.34
CA LEU A 309 -2.63 29.48 28.74
C LEU A 309 -2.21 30.23 27.46
N GLY A 310 -3.17 30.73 26.68
CA GLY A 310 -2.90 31.58 25.52
C GLY A 310 -2.18 32.87 25.94
N SER A 311 -2.67 33.55 26.96
CA SER A 311 -2.06 34.76 27.52
C SER A 311 -0.66 34.55 28.10
N CYS A 312 -0.33 33.33 28.53
CA CYS A 312 1.03 32.95 28.90
C CYS A 312 1.94 32.72 27.68
N PHE A 313 1.40 32.19 26.57
CA PHE A 313 2.12 32.09 25.29
C PHE A 313 2.30 33.46 24.60
N ASP A 314 1.33 34.36 24.72
CA ASP A 314 1.44 35.74 24.23
C ASP A 314 2.64 36.47 24.88
N GLY A 315 3.03 36.07 26.10
CA GLY A 315 4.21 36.59 26.80
C GLY A 315 5.54 36.22 26.14
N ILE A 316 5.75 34.95 25.78
CA ILE A 316 7.02 34.46 25.20
C ILE A 316 7.21 34.84 23.72
N PHE A 317 6.12 35.14 23.01
CA PHE A 317 6.16 35.59 21.60
C PHE A 317 5.94 37.10 21.42
N LYS A 318 5.88 37.86 22.51
CA LYS A 318 5.84 39.32 22.46
C LYS A 318 7.22 39.86 22.04
N THR A 319 7.23 40.91 21.23
CA THR A 319 8.47 41.68 20.98
C THR A 319 8.94 42.35 22.28
N GLU A 320 10.13 41.97 22.73
CA GLU A 320 10.82 42.58 23.87
C GLU A 320 11.69 43.74 23.39
N TYR A 321 11.84 44.78 24.20
CA TYR A 321 12.80 45.86 23.95
C TYR A 321 13.94 45.76 24.96
N ILE A 322 15.17 45.72 24.46
CA ILE A 322 16.38 45.59 25.26
C ILE A 322 17.20 46.86 25.05
N ASP A 323 17.44 47.58 26.13
CA ASP A 323 18.27 48.78 26.17
C ASP A 323 19.75 48.42 26.43
N ASP A 324 20.67 49.39 26.28
CA ASP A 324 22.12 49.22 26.49
C ASP A 324 22.85 48.17 25.62
N PHE A 325 22.21 47.61 24.60
CA PHE A 325 22.81 46.62 23.69
C PHE A 325 23.89 47.24 22.78
N LYS A 326 25.00 46.52 22.57
CA LYS A 326 26.10 46.95 21.69
C LYS A 326 25.86 46.43 20.28
N CYS A 327 25.54 47.34 19.37
CA CYS A 327 25.22 46.98 17.98
C CYS A 327 26.49 47.10 17.11
N GLU A 328 27.03 45.97 16.62
CA GLU A 328 28.24 45.97 15.78
C GLU A 328 28.07 46.82 14.51
N MET A 329 26.91 46.76 13.83
CA MET A 329 26.61 47.68 12.71
C MET A 329 26.72 49.17 13.10
N CYS A 330 26.30 49.57 14.31
CA CYS A 330 26.51 50.94 14.79
C CYS A 330 27.98 51.23 15.13
N ARG A 331 28.73 50.24 15.61
CA ARG A 331 30.16 50.33 15.90
C ARG A 331 30.97 50.52 14.62
N LEU A 332 30.72 49.72 13.58
CA LEU A 332 31.37 49.84 12.27
C LEU A 332 31.15 51.24 11.65
N VAL A 333 29.92 51.76 11.67
CA VAL A 333 29.61 53.13 11.20
C VAL A 333 30.33 54.19 12.02
N GLN A 334 30.41 54.02 13.35
CA GLN A 334 31.13 54.96 14.20
C GLN A 334 32.64 54.95 13.94
N THR A 335 33.24 53.77 13.73
CA THR A 335 34.66 53.67 13.35
C THR A 335 34.94 54.28 11.97
N VAL A 336 34.07 54.05 10.97
CA VAL A 336 34.18 54.72 9.66
C VAL A 336 34.14 56.24 9.81
N ALA A 337 33.13 56.78 10.50
CA ALA A 337 33.00 58.23 10.70
C ALA A 337 34.18 58.86 11.46
N ASN A 338 34.75 58.13 12.44
CA ASN A 338 35.96 58.55 13.14
C ASN A 338 37.17 58.59 12.19
N LEU A 339 37.39 57.52 11.42
CA LEU A 339 38.51 57.43 10.47
C LEU A 339 38.40 58.46 9.35
N GLU A 340 37.21 58.72 8.80
CA GLU A 340 36.97 59.76 7.80
C GLU A 340 37.30 61.16 8.36
N HIS A 341 36.90 61.44 9.59
CA HIS A 341 37.24 62.69 10.29
C HIS A 341 38.76 62.81 10.56
N GLU A 342 39.44 61.73 10.93
CA GLU A 342 40.90 61.72 11.13
C GLU A 342 41.67 61.88 9.81
N VAL A 343 41.24 61.23 8.73
CA VAL A 343 41.77 61.43 7.36
C VAL A 343 41.64 62.89 6.93
N SER A 344 40.53 63.55 7.25
CA SER A 344 40.31 64.97 6.92
C SER A 344 41.24 65.94 7.66
N ARG A 345 41.83 65.50 8.79
CA ARG A 345 42.68 66.32 9.67
C ARG A 345 44.16 65.96 9.62
N SER A 346 44.52 64.77 9.13
CA SER A 346 45.89 64.27 9.13
C SER A 346 46.72 64.86 8.00
N THR A 347 47.97 65.21 8.30
CA THR A 347 48.98 65.64 7.32
C THR A 347 49.89 64.50 6.86
N SER A 348 49.71 63.27 7.36
CA SER A 348 50.54 62.12 7.02
C SER A 348 49.89 61.22 5.97
N GLU A 349 50.54 61.08 4.81
CA GLU A 349 50.04 60.25 3.71
C GLU A 349 50.03 58.74 4.04
N SER A 350 50.99 58.24 4.82
CA SER A 350 50.99 56.82 5.25
C SER A 350 49.83 56.50 6.19
N PHE A 351 49.45 57.45 7.04
CA PHE A 351 48.24 57.31 7.87
C PHE A 351 46.97 57.33 7.01
N LYS A 352 46.86 58.27 6.06
CA LYS A 352 45.71 58.35 5.15
C LYS A 352 45.53 57.07 4.33
N ALA A 353 46.60 56.50 3.79
CA ALA A 353 46.55 55.26 3.02
C ALA A 353 45.99 54.09 3.86
N ASN A 354 46.51 53.89 5.08
CA ASN A 354 46.06 52.82 5.98
C ASN A 354 44.61 53.04 6.47
N ALA A 355 44.24 54.30 6.75
CA ALA A 355 42.87 54.65 7.15
C ALA A 355 41.87 54.47 6.01
N LEU A 356 42.22 54.78 4.77
CA LEU A 356 41.38 54.57 3.58
C LEU A 356 41.19 53.08 3.27
N ASP A 357 42.23 52.25 3.38
CA ASP A 357 42.13 50.78 3.31
C ASP A 357 41.21 50.23 4.42
N SER A 358 41.37 50.73 5.65
CA SER A 358 40.49 50.38 6.78
C SER A 358 39.02 50.78 6.52
N ILE A 359 38.78 51.99 6.02
CA ILE A 359 37.44 52.48 5.62
C ILE A 359 36.85 51.60 4.50
N ALA A 360 37.67 51.16 3.53
CA ALA A 360 37.21 50.27 2.46
C ALA A 360 36.79 48.88 3.01
N LYS A 361 37.61 48.28 3.87
CA LYS A 361 37.31 47.00 4.55
C LYS A 361 36.05 47.08 5.43
N LEU A 362 35.91 48.18 6.18
CA LEU A 362 34.71 48.43 6.99
C LEU A 362 33.46 48.61 6.12
N ASN A 363 33.54 49.39 5.04
CA ASN A 363 32.43 49.56 4.08
C ASN A 363 32.07 48.26 3.35
N GLN A 364 33.03 47.35 3.14
CA GLN A 364 32.76 46.01 2.63
C GLN A 364 31.99 45.18 3.67
N ALA A 365 32.49 45.06 4.91
CA ALA A 365 31.82 44.33 5.98
C ALA A 365 30.39 44.84 6.25
N ILE A 366 30.21 46.17 6.23
CA ILE A 366 28.90 46.84 6.32
C ILE A 366 27.90 46.37 5.24
N ARG A 367 28.38 46.04 4.04
CA ARG A 367 27.55 45.59 2.90
C ARG A 367 27.36 44.08 2.86
N THR A 368 28.30 43.29 3.39
CA THR A 368 28.27 41.82 3.30
C THR A 368 27.77 41.15 4.56
N ASP A 369 28.32 41.47 5.73
CA ASP A 369 28.03 40.82 7.00
C ASP A 369 28.49 41.65 8.22
N PRO A 370 27.67 42.60 8.71
CA PRO A 370 28.02 43.44 9.87
C PRO A 370 28.23 42.70 11.21
N GLU A 371 28.00 41.39 11.26
CA GLU A 371 28.29 40.55 12.44
C GLU A 371 29.72 39.98 12.45
N GLN A 372 30.44 40.01 11.32
CA GLN A 372 31.84 39.59 11.23
C GLN A 372 32.75 40.80 10.95
N PRO A 373 33.48 41.31 11.97
CA PRO A 373 34.38 42.43 11.78
C PRO A 373 35.58 42.04 10.89
N PRO A 374 36.05 42.95 10.01
CA PRO A 374 37.14 42.63 9.08
C PRO A 374 38.48 42.47 9.81
N GLU A 375 39.24 41.45 9.44
CA GLU A 375 40.55 41.18 10.03
C GLU A 375 41.55 42.33 9.79
N GLY A 376 42.35 42.63 10.81
CA GLY A 376 43.39 43.66 10.75
C GLY A 376 42.94 45.11 10.93
N VAL A 377 41.65 45.37 11.18
CA VAL A 377 41.14 46.73 11.49
C VAL A 377 40.89 46.88 12.99
N ASP A 378 41.43 47.93 13.62
CA ASP A 378 41.10 48.25 15.02
C ASP A 378 39.69 48.86 15.12
N LEU A 379 38.88 48.29 16.01
CA LEU A 379 37.50 48.70 16.30
C LEU A 379 37.33 49.24 17.73
N GLY A 380 38.44 49.48 18.44
CA GLY A 380 38.50 49.95 19.81
C GLY A 380 37.96 48.97 20.84
N ASP A 381 38.20 49.28 22.12
CA ASP A 381 37.69 48.51 23.25
C ASP A 381 36.15 48.53 23.27
N MET A 382 35.56 47.34 23.24
CA MET A 382 34.12 47.09 23.29
C MET A 382 33.41 47.77 24.48
N ARG A 383 34.12 48.18 25.54
CA ARG A 383 33.57 49.00 26.63
C ARG A 383 33.04 50.37 26.18
N TYR A 384 33.64 50.97 25.16
CA TYR A 384 33.23 52.28 24.60
C TYR A 384 32.32 52.17 23.37
N ALA A 385 31.99 50.94 22.93
CA ALA A 385 31.13 50.71 21.77
C ALA A 385 29.71 51.30 21.96
N PRO A 386 29.05 51.76 20.88
CA PRO A 386 27.78 52.45 20.95
C PRO A 386 26.66 51.57 21.52
N LYS A 387 26.22 51.92 22.73
CA LYS A 387 24.97 51.43 23.34
C LYS A 387 23.77 51.90 22.53
N ARG A 388 22.85 50.98 22.23
CA ARG A 388 21.65 51.16 21.40
C ARG A 388 20.49 50.35 21.96
N ARG A 389 19.28 50.77 21.62
CA ARG A 389 18.05 50.02 21.89
C ARG A 389 17.81 49.02 20.76
N ILE A 390 17.48 47.79 21.10
CA ILE A 390 17.07 46.76 20.15
C ILE A 390 15.67 46.23 20.48
N SER A 391 15.01 45.66 19.49
CA SER A 391 13.81 44.84 19.66
C SER A 391 14.12 43.38 19.37
N LYS A 392 13.90 42.48 20.34
CA LYS A 392 13.96 41.02 20.17
C LYS A 392 12.58 40.48 19.83
N THR A 393 12.45 39.74 18.73
CA THR A 393 11.21 39.02 18.37
C THR A 393 11.49 37.53 18.22
N THR A 394 10.73 36.71 18.95
CA THR A 394 10.88 35.25 18.99
C THR A 394 9.67 34.57 18.35
N ARG A 395 9.86 33.55 17.51
CA ARG A 395 8.77 32.75 16.91
C ARG A 395 9.12 31.26 16.84
N MET A 396 8.10 30.39 16.85
CA MET A 396 8.28 28.93 16.72
C MET A 396 8.44 28.54 15.24
N THR A 397 9.54 27.86 14.91
CA THR A 397 9.82 27.31 13.57
C THR A 397 9.39 25.85 13.50
N ILE A 398 9.96 25.01 14.36
CA ILE A 398 9.64 23.58 14.44
C ILE A 398 8.66 23.34 15.57
N PHE A 399 7.45 22.92 15.19
CA PHE A 399 6.37 22.55 16.08
C PHE A 399 6.53 21.06 16.48
N PRO A 400 6.80 20.72 17.76
CA PRO A 400 7.01 19.35 18.18
C PRO A 400 5.72 18.52 18.02
N LYS A 401 5.85 17.20 17.82
CA LYS A 401 4.70 16.27 17.82
C LYS A 401 4.06 16.20 19.21
N ILE A 402 4.87 16.35 20.26
CA ILE A 402 4.49 16.36 21.66
C ILE A 402 5.02 17.65 22.28
N LEU A 403 4.11 18.55 22.60
CA LEU A 403 4.38 19.83 23.23
C LEU A 403 4.26 19.68 24.74
N ALA A 404 5.41 19.62 25.43
CA ALA A 404 5.48 19.69 26.89
C ALA A 404 5.59 21.16 27.34
N ILE A 405 4.70 21.57 28.25
CA ILE A 405 4.63 22.93 28.78
C ILE A 405 4.73 22.89 30.29
N HIS A 406 5.66 23.66 30.85
CA HIS A 406 5.76 23.96 32.28
C HIS A 406 5.17 25.35 32.56
N LEU A 407 4.41 25.47 33.65
CA LEU A 407 3.91 26.73 34.16
C LEU A 407 4.76 27.18 35.36
N SER A 408 5.70 28.09 35.14
CA SER A 408 6.54 28.62 36.22
C SER A 408 5.68 29.43 37.19
N ARG A 409 5.53 28.88 38.39
CA ARG A 409 4.76 29.44 39.50
C ARG A 409 5.64 29.93 40.65
N SER A 410 6.95 29.81 40.57
CA SER A 410 7.86 30.29 41.62
C SER A 410 8.02 31.81 41.50
N ILE A 411 7.78 32.53 42.60
CA ILE A 411 7.94 33.99 42.66
C ILE A 411 8.78 34.38 43.89
N TYR A 412 9.67 35.36 43.72
CA TYR A 412 10.42 35.97 44.81
C TYR A 412 9.59 37.09 45.44
N GLY A 413 9.27 36.97 46.73
CA GLY A 413 8.55 37.98 47.48
C GLY A 413 9.45 39.10 48.01
N VAL A 414 8.83 40.20 48.41
CA VAL A 414 9.52 41.26 49.18
C VAL A 414 10.03 40.65 50.48
N GLY A 415 11.35 40.72 50.71
CA GLY A 415 12.00 40.07 51.86
C GLY A 415 12.66 38.70 51.57
N GLN A 416 13.01 38.40 50.31
CA GLN A 416 13.76 37.20 49.89
C GLN A 416 13.07 35.83 50.11
N MET A 417 11.85 35.80 50.65
CA MET A 417 11.05 34.59 50.78
C MET A 417 10.48 34.17 49.42
N THR A 418 10.69 32.91 49.02
CA THR A 418 10.11 32.34 47.80
C THR A 418 8.69 31.83 48.04
N GLN A 419 7.77 32.13 47.12
CA GLN A 419 6.35 31.80 47.22
C GLN A 419 5.84 31.16 45.91
N LYS A 420 4.72 30.44 45.99
CA LYS A 420 4.04 29.81 44.85
C LYS A 420 2.85 30.65 44.37
N ASN A 421 2.95 31.16 43.15
CA ASN A 421 1.90 31.88 42.44
C ASN A 421 0.65 30.98 42.28
N SER A 422 -0.39 31.37 43.01
CA SER A 422 -1.68 30.70 43.10
C SER A 422 -2.69 31.11 42.01
N ALA A 423 -2.27 31.85 40.99
CA ALA A 423 -3.09 32.25 39.85
C ALA A 423 -3.81 31.05 39.20
N LYS A 424 -5.10 31.20 38.88
CA LYS A 424 -5.84 30.21 38.09
C LYS A 424 -5.44 30.34 36.62
N VAL A 425 -4.80 29.32 36.05
CA VAL A 425 -4.46 29.26 34.62
C VAL A 425 -5.50 28.41 33.89
N ALA A 426 -6.31 29.04 33.04
CA ALA A 426 -7.28 28.34 32.20
C ALA A 426 -6.62 27.79 30.93
N PHE A 427 -6.67 26.47 30.73
CA PHE A 427 -6.09 25.77 29.57
C PHE A 427 -7.18 24.99 28.82
N PRO A 428 -7.16 24.94 27.47
CA PRO A 428 -8.18 24.26 26.68
C PRO A 428 -7.84 22.78 26.44
N GLU A 429 -8.85 21.93 26.14
CA GLU A 429 -8.61 20.56 25.66
C GLU A 429 -7.92 20.54 24.29
N GLN A 430 -8.28 21.48 23.41
CA GLN A 430 -7.60 21.71 22.13
C GLN A 430 -6.90 23.06 22.14
N LEU A 431 -5.58 23.06 21.99
CA LEU A 431 -4.73 24.25 21.95
C LEU A 431 -4.36 24.57 20.49
N PRO A 432 -4.85 25.68 19.90
CA PRO A 432 -4.34 26.18 18.64
C PRO A 432 -3.04 26.96 18.85
N LEU A 433 -2.04 26.75 17.99
CA LEU A 433 -0.77 27.51 17.96
C LEU A 433 -0.35 27.83 16.52
N GLY A 434 0.50 28.86 16.38
CA GLY A 434 0.94 29.38 15.09
C GLY A 434 -0.05 30.38 14.46
N GLY A 435 0.41 31.10 13.43
CA GLY A 435 -0.37 32.14 12.76
C GLY A 435 -1.63 31.63 12.04
N LEU A 436 -2.55 32.55 11.72
CA LEU A 436 -3.90 32.23 11.21
C LEU A 436 -3.90 31.31 9.97
N ALA A 437 -2.94 31.45 9.06
CA ALA A 437 -2.82 30.63 7.86
C ALA A 437 -2.28 29.20 8.11
N GLU A 438 -1.40 29.06 9.12
CA GLU A 438 -0.58 27.86 9.36
C GLU A 438 -1.10 26.97 10.51
N GLN A 439 -2.09 27.48 11.26
CA GLN A 439 -2.49 27.01 12.59
C GLN A 439 -2.42 25.49 12.82
N ARG A 440 -1.63 25.12 13.83
CA ARG A 440 -1.47 23.75 14.34
C ARG A 440 -2.44 23.56 15.51
N ARG A 441 -3.14 22.42 15.54
CA ARG A 441 -4.06 22.07 16.63
C ARG A 441 -3.44 20.96 17.45
N TYR A 442 -3.35 21.15 18.75
CA TYR A 442 -2.88 20.16 19.71
C TYR A 442 -4.03 19.67 20.58
N LYS A 443 -4.03 18.38 20.99
CA LYS A 443 -4.98 17.83 21.97
C LYS A 443 -4.25 17.48 23.28
N LEU A 444 -4.81 17.92 24.40
CA LEU A 444 -4.30 17.61 25.74
C LEU A 444 -4.44 16.10 26.04
N LEU A 445 -3.32 15.40 26.23
CA LEU A 445 -3.29 13.96 26.57
C LEU A 445 -2.81 13.67 28.01
N GLY A 446 -1.99 14.55 28.58
CA GLY A 446 -1.44 14.41 29.92
C GLY A 446 -1.33 15.74 30.67
N MET A 447 -1.31 15.70 31.99
CA MET A 447 -1.12 16.84 32.88
C MET A 447 -0.53 16.37 34.22
N VAL A 448 0.35 17.18 34.82
CA VAL A 448 0.78 17.03 36.22
C VAL A 448 0.30 18.24 37.02
N THR A 449 -0.22 17.98 38.22
CA THR A 449 -0.68 19.00 39.18
C THR A 449 0.16 18.94 40.46
N HIS A 450 0.60 20.09 40.96
CA HIS A 450 1.36 20.22 42.20
C HIS A 450 0.49 20.82 43.32
N ARG A 451 0.15 20.00 44.32
CA ARG A 451 -0.59 20.39 45.53
C ARG A 451 0.37 20.62 46.69
N GLY A 452 0.46 21.86 47.18
CA GLY A 452 1.42 22.24 48.22
C GLY A 452 1.91 23.68 48.07
N GLY A 453 2.90 24.05 48.88
CA GLY A 453 3.62 25.33 48.81
C GLY A 453 4.68 25.33 47.71
N HIS A 454 5.74 26.10 47.91
CA HIS A 454 6.92 26.12 47.04
C HIS A 454 7.93 25.03 47.45
N ASN A 455 8.39 25.03 48.71
CA ASN A 455 9.39 24.09 49.22
C ASN A 455 8.86 22.68 49.56
N SER A 456 7.53 22.47 49.54
CA SER A 456 6.94 21.17 49.87
C SER A 456 5.55 20.98 49.28
N GLY A 457 5.25 19.73 48.89
CA GLY A 457 3.95 19.35 48.35
C GLY A 457 3.85 17.90 47.93
N HIS A 458 2.92 17.65 47.01
CA HIS A 458 2.62 16.36 46.40
C HIS A 458 2.23 16.55 44.94
N TYR A 459 2.69 15.64 44.07
CA TYR A 459 2.38 15.65 42.65
C TYR A 459 1.37 14.55 42.29
N GLU A 460 0.34 14.91 41.53
CA GLU A 460 -0.62 13.97 40.93
C GLU A 460 -0.58 14.09 39.40
N ALA A 461 -0.81 12.98 38.69
CA ALA A 461 -0.89 12.95 37.23
C ALA A 461 -2.30 12.69 36.73
N PHE A 462 -2.65 13.32 35.62
CA PHE A 462 -3.81 12.99 34.81
C PHE A 462 -3.31 12.53 33.43
N ARG A 463 -3.73 11.34 32.99
CA ARG A 463 -3.37 10.77 31.67
C ARG A 463 -4.59 10.19 30.98
N ARG A 464 -4.70 10.32 29.65
CA ARG A 464 -5.76 9.65 28.88
C ARG A 464 -5.50 8.16 28.72
N GLN A 465 -6.58 7.38 28.59
CA GLN A 465 -6.49 6.01 28.09
C GLN A 465 -6.33 6.03 26.56
N ASN A 466 -5.10 6.24 26.08
CA ASN A 466 -4.78 6.10 24.67
C ASN A 466 -4.66 4.60 24.34
N VAL A 467 -5.77 3.98 23.92
CA VAL A 467 -5.72 2.62 23.36
C VAL A 467 -4.91 2.70 22.08
N PRO A 468 -3.81 1.94 21.92
CA PRO A 468 -3.07 1.93 20.66
C PRO A 468 -4.05 1.60 19.53
N PRO A 469 -4.07 2.35 18.42
CA PRO A 469 -4.75 1.85 17.23
C PRO A 469 -4.12 0.49 16.93
N HIS A 470 -4.95 -0.55 16.78
CA HIS A 470 -4.47 -1.83 16.29
C HIS A 470 -3.73 -1.52 14.98
N PHE A 471 -2.42 -1.79 14.93
CA PHE A 471 -1.68 -1.65 13.68
C PHE A 471 -2.39 -2.56 12.67
N PRO A 472 -3.01 -2.01 11.61
CA PRO A 472 -3.56 -2.87 10.59
C PRO A 472 -2.36 -3.53 9.94
N ASN A 473 -2.24 -4.85 10.10
CA ASN A 473 -1.35 -5.64 9.27
C ASN A 473 -1.89 -5.55 7.84
N GLN A 474 -1.48 -4.50 7.11
CA GLN A 474 -1.74 -4.34 5.68
C GLN A 474 -1.17 -5.54 4.90
N ASN A 475 -0.18 -6.21 5.51
CA ASN A 475 0.59 -7.33 5.00
C ASN A 475 0.40 -8.61 5.84
N THR A 476 -0.81 -8.95 6.31
CA THR A 476 -1.06 -10.19 7.09
C THR A 476 -0.58 -11.48 6.39
N PHE A 477 -0.41 -11.46 5.06
CA PHE A 477 0.07 -12.57 4.26
C PHE A 477 1.28 -12.24 3.36
N MET A 478 2.07 -11.20 3.70
CA MET A 478 3.36 -10.96 3.05
C MET A 478 4.50 -10.98 4.07
N GLN A 479 5.68 -11.43 3.64
CA GLN A 479 6.88 -11.44 4.47
C GLN A 479 7.26 -10.01 4.89
N SER A 480 7.68 -9.84 6.15
CA SER A 480 7.97 -8.53 6.74
C SER A 480 9.28 -7.94 6.20
N GLU A 481 9.20 -7.10 5.17
CA GLU A 481 10.38 -6.39 4.68
C GLU A 481 10.89 -5.29 5.64
N VAL A 482 12.15 -4.91 5.42
CA VAL A 482 12.89 -3.80 6.06
C VAL A 482 13.28 -3.98 7.55
N TYR A 483 12.47 -4.63 8.41
CA TYR A 483 12.70 -4.61 9.88
C TYR A 483 12.78 -5.95 10.64
N SER A 484 12.76 -7.13 9.99
CA SER A 484 12.86 -8.41 10.71
C SER A 484 14.15 -9.20 10.46
N LYS A 485 15.16 -9.02 11.32
CA LYS A 485 16.20 -10.05 11.57
C LYS A 485 15.75 -10.98 12.69
N THR A 486 15.06 -12.07 12.33
CA THR A 486 14.89 -13.24 13.21
C THR A 486 15.04 -14.50 12.37
N PRO A 487 16.00 -15.39 12.65
CA PRO A 487 15.99 -16.73 12.07
C PRO A 487 14.76 -17.46 12.62
N THR A 488 13.90 -17.95 11.74
CA THR A 488 12.83 -18.88 12.14
C THR A 488 13.48 -20.14 12.72
N PRO A 489 13.18 -20.54 13.97
CA PRO A 489 13.66 -21.81 14.49
C PRO A 489 13.10 -22.94 13.63
N LEU A 490 13.99 -23.82 13.18
CA LEU A 490 13.63 -24.92 12.30
C LEU A 490 12.82 -25.98 13.06
N SER A 491 11.97 -26.71 12.33
CA SER A 491 11.36 -27.98 12.73
C SER A 491 10.37 -27.95 13.90
N THR A 492 9.08 -28.07 13.56
CA THR A 492 8.07 -28.65 14.46
C THR A 492 8.53 -30.06 14.87
N PRO A 493 8.51 -30.44 16.17
CA PRO A 493 8.88 -31.78 16.58
C PRO A 493 7.83 -32.80 16.11
N LEU A 494 8.27 -33.82 15.38
CA LEU A 494 7.46 -34.97 14.97
C LEU A 494 7.11 -35.82 16.20
N ILE A 495 5.86 -35.70 16.68
CA ILE A 495 5.32 -36.62 17.69
C ILE A 495 5.07 -37.97 17.01
N HIS A 496 6.02 -38.90 17.16
CA HIS A 496 5.82 -40.31 16.81
C HIS A 496 4.82 -40.95 17.77
N ALA A 497 3.61 -41.22 17.29
CA ALA A 497 2.72 -42.17 17.95
C ALA A 497 3.32 -43.58 17.81
N LYS A 498 3.70 -44.21 18.93
CA LYS A 498 3.98 -45.65 18.96
C LYS A 498 2.71 -46.40 19.29
N ASN A 499 2.38 -47.39 18.47
CA ASN A 499 1.30 -48.34 18.74
C ASN A 499 1.67 -49.23 19.93
N ALA A 500 0.66 -49.60 20.71
CA ALA A 500 0.65 -50.74 21.62
C ALA A 500 -0.79 -51.29 21.62
N ASP A 501 -0.94 -52.60 21.56
CA ASP A 501 -2.17 -53.22 21.07
C ASP A 501 -3.27 -53.41 22.14
N SER A 502 -4.50 -53.11 21.72
CA SER A 502 -5.71 -53.95 21.79
C SER A 502 -5.62 -55.28 22.57
N PRO A 503 -6.66 -55.65 23.37
CA PRO A 503 -7.97 -55.94 22.77
C PRO A 503 -9.20 -55.34 23.47
N ALA A 504 -10.36 -55.46 22.80
CA ALA A 504 -11.68 -54.97 23.21
C ALA A 504 -12.60 -56.12 23.69
N ILE A 505 -13.93 -55.91 23.65
CA ILE A 505 -15.05 -56.80 24.06
C ILE A 505 -15.39 -56.70 25.56
N SER A 506 -16.63 -56.44 25.99
CA SER A 506 -17.84 -55.93 25.31
C SER A 506 -18.87 -55.38 26.32
N THR A 507 -19.73 -54.47 25.86
CA THR A 507 -21.07 -54.16 26.43
C THR A 507 -22.07 -55.29 26.08
N PRO A 508 -23.18 -55.54 26.83
CA PRO A 508 -24.07 -54.48 27.33
C PRO A 508 -24.85 -54.70 28.66
N ASP A 509 -25.47 -53.60 29.09
CA ASP A 509 -26.81 -53.44 29.69
C ASP A 509 -27.29 -54.08 31.01
N LEU A 510 -28.04 -53.22 31.72
CA LEU A 510 -29.21 -53.45 32.59
C LEU A 510 -29.10 -54.04 34.02
N LEU A 511 -29.50 -53.16 34.95
CA LEU A 511 -30.26 -53.40 36.20
C LEU A 511 -29.56 -53.88 37.48
N SER A 512 -30.11 -53.38 38.59
CA SER A 512 -29.82 -53.65 40.01
C SER A 512 -30.91 -54.61 40.58
N PRO A 513 -31.03 -54.91 41.91
CA PRO A 513 -30.29 -54.44 43.10
C PRO A 513 -29.98 -55.56 44.15
N ALA A 514 -29.85 -55.16 45.44
CA ALA A 514 -29.96 -55.96 46.69
C ALA A 514 -28.69 -56.70 47.20
N SER A 515 -28.45 -56.90 48.52
CA SER A 515 -28.96 -56.23 49.75
C SER A 515 -28.26 -56.76 51.04
N THR A 516 -28.14 -55.94 52.10
CA THR A 516 -27.99 -56.32 53.56
C THR A 516 -26.73 -57.13 53.98
N ASN A 517 -26.23 -57.18 55.24
CA ASN A 517 -26.58 -56.52 56.54
C ASN A 517 -25.38 -56.60 57.54
N GLY A 518 -25.38 -55.77 58.61
CA GLY A 518 -24.85 -56.19 59.94
C GLY A 518 -23.88 -55.26 60.74
N SER A 519 -24.38 -54.64 61.82
CA SER A 519 -23.72 -54.23 63.11
C SER A 519 -22.48 -53.27 63.09
N SER A 520 -22.19 -52.38 64.05
CA SER A 520 -22.67 -52.14 65.44
C SER A 520 -22.67 -50.63 65.83
N THR A 521 -23.23 -50.28 67.00
CA THR A 521 -23.30 -48.93 67.65
C THR A 521 -22.14 -48.67 68.65
N PRO A 522 -22.08 -47.58 69.49
CA PRO A 522 -22.83 -46.29 69.60
C PRO A 522 -21.91 -45.03 69.42
N SER A 523 -22.33 -43.75 69.28
CA SER A 523 -23.33 -42.87 69.95
C SER A 523 -22.89 -42.40 71.37
N LEU A 524 -23.04 -41.16 71.86
CA LEU A 524 -23.76 -39.90 71.48
C LEU A 524 -22.77 -38.68 71.60
N ASP A 525 -23.04 -37.37 71.81
CA ASP A 525 -24.22 -36.45 71.93
C ASP A 525 -23.77 -34.96 71.69
N SER A 526 -24.68 -33.96 71.67
CA SER A 526 -24.53 -32.62 72.35
C SER A 526 -25.58 -31.54 72.00
N VAL A 527 -26.54 -31.27 72.90
CA VAL A 527 -27.22 -29.95 73.09
C VAL A 527 -27.60 -29.76 74.58
N PRO A 528 -27.24 -28.62 75.21
CA PRO A 528 -28.23 -27.93 76.09
C PRO A 528 -28.14 -26.38 76.13
N MET A 529 -29.20 -25.75 76.64
CA MET A 529 -29.35 -24.34 77.05
C MET A 529 -29.97 -24.33 78.47
N PRO A 530 -29.71 -23.33 79.36
CA PRO A 530 -30.70 -22.23 79.55
C PRO A 530 -30.28 -20.90 80.25
N ALA A 531 -31.06 -19.81 79.99
CA ALA A 531 -31.57 -18.79 80.96
C ALA A 531 -30.62 -17.77 81.69
N PRO A 532 -31.13 -16.66 82.33
CA PRO A 532 -32.22 -15.72 81.95
C PRO A 532 -32.02 -14.20 82.35
N ARG A 533 -33.06 -13.36 82.13
CA ARG A 533 -33.38 -12.00 82.73
C ARG A 533 -32.55 -10.77 82.23
N SER A 534 -33.02 -9.50 82.20
CA SER A 534 -34.34 -8.80 82.41
C SER A 534 -34.24 -7.34 81.82
N VAL A 535 -35.20 -6.73 81.07
CA VAL A 535 -36.49 -6.04 81.46
C VAL A 535 -36.26 -4.72 82.28
N PRO A 536 -36.99 -3.57 82.15
CA PRO A 536 -38.23 -3.20 81.38
C PRO A 536 -38.26 -1.82 80.61
N THR A 537 -39.45 -1.49 80.05
CA THR A 537 -40.21 -0.18 80.09
C THR A 537 -40.48 0.60 78.77
N ALA A 538 -41.71 1.14 78.67
CA ALA A 538 -42.25 2.07 77.64
C ALA A 538 -42.39 3.52 78.26
N PRO A 539 -43.29 4.50 77.90
CA PRO A 539 -44.44 4.51 76.96
C PRO A 539 -44.70 5.80 76.09
N GLU A 540 -45.56 5.66 75.05
CA GLU A 540 -46.61 6.63 74.60
C GLU A 540 -46.19 8.07 74.07
N PRO A 541 -47.10 8.95 73.55
CA PRO A 541 -47.66 8.86 72.19
C PRO A 541 -47.80 10.22 71.40
N GLU A 542 -48.67 10.22 70.36
CA GLU A 542 -49.21 11.34 69.53
C GLU A 542 -48.32 11.96 68.41
N GLY A 543 -48.84 12.29 67.22
CA GLY A 543 -50.21 12.10 66.71
C GLY A 543 -50.48 12.60 65.26
N SER A 544 -51.75 12.54 64.85
CA SER A 544 -52.37 13.01 63.58
C SER A 544 -52.24 12.15 62.29
N SER A 545 -53.39 11.94 61.62
CA SER A 545 -53.62 11.29 60.30
C SER A 545 -54.18 12.36 59.31
N PRO A 546 -54.94 12.15 58.19
CA PRO A 546 -55.55 10.95 57.55
C PRO A 546 -55.10 10.68 56.07
N SER A 547 -54.96 9.42 55.59
CA SER A 547 -55.99 8.51 54.98
C SER A 547 -56.35 8.84 53.49
N PRO A 548 -57.06 7.98 52.70
CA PRO A 548 -57.60 6.63 53.00
C PRO A 548 -57.43 5.51 51.90
N SER A 549 -57.27 4.26 52.36
CA SER A 549 -57.96 3.02 51.86
C SER A 549 -57.56 2.39 50.49
N ILE A 550 -57.82 1.10 50.17
CA ILE A 550 -58.49 -0.02 50.91
C ILE A 550 -57.99 -1.42 50.44
N SER A 551 -57.96 -2.44 51.34
CA SER A 551 -57.74 -3.91 51.11
C SER A 551 -56.50 -4.39 50.30
N GLY A 552 -55.82 -5.52 50.57
CA GLY A 552 -56.14 -6.75 51.32
C GLY A 552 -56.21 -7.96 50.35
N ARG A 553 -55.75 -9.19 50.65
CA ARG A 553 -55.14 -9.83 51.83
C ARG A 553 -54.56 -11.21 51.38
N ASP A 554 -53.73 -11.89 52.20
CA ASP A 554 -53.47 -13.35 52.16
C ASP A 554 -52.76 -13.94 50.90
N ARG A 555 -52.18 -15.16 50.87
CA ARG A 555 -51.34 -15.92 51.85
C ARG A 555 -50.62 -17.11 51.15
N ASP A 556 -49.53 -17.62 51.75
CA ASP A 556 -48.94 -18.98 51.69
C ASP A 556 -48.59 -19.74 50.36
N THR A 557 -47.37 -20.32 50.37
CA THR A 557 -46.91 -21.63 49.82
C THR A 557 -46.95 -22.04 48.32
N ASP A 558 -45.76 -22.48 47.87
CA ASP A 558 -45.43 -23.69 47.08
C ASP A 558 -45.68 -23.89 45.56
N SER A 559 -44.67 -24.59 44.99
CA SER A 559 -44.70 -25.60 43.90
C SER A 559 -44.32 -25.27 42.44
N SER A 560 -43.63 -26.25 41.86
CA SER A 560 -43.50 -26.65 40.44
C SER A 560 -43.41 -25.61 39.31
N SER A 561 -42.17 -25.43 38.87
CA SER A 561 -41.65 -25.74 37.53
C SER A 561 -42.54 -26.29 36.39
N LEU A 562 -41.99 -26.15 35.16
CA LEU A 562 -42.21 -26.87 33.90
C LEU A 562 -43.29 -26.39 32.91
N ARG A 563 -42.85 -26.43 31.63
CA ARG A 563 -43.57 -26.28 30.34
C ARG A 563 -44.02 -24.87 29.92
N SER A 564 -43.96 -24.49 28.64
CA SER A 564 -42.98 -24.72 27.54
C SER A 564 -43.49 -24.00 26.28
N VAL A 565 -42.58 -23.32 25.55
CA VAL A 565 -42.49 -23.14 24.09
C VAL A 565 -43.78 -23.13 23.21
N ALA A 566 -43.80 -22.21 22.23
CA ALA A 566 -44.68 -22.15 21.04
C ALA A 566 -46.07 -21.47 21.16
N ALA A 567 -46.06 -20.14 21.39
CA ALA A 567 -47.20 -19.27 21.09
C ALA A 567 -46.77 -17.86 20.63
N SER A 568 -45.96 -17.74 19.56
CA SER A 568 -45.47 -16.44 19.06
C SER A 568 -45.42 -16.34 17.53
N THR A 569 -46.56 -16.59 16.87
CA THR A 569 -46.72 -16.47 15.41
C THR A 569 -48.10 -15.91 15.01
N LYS A 570 -48.56 -14.82 15.66
CA LYS A 570 -49.78 -14.05 15.23
C LYS A 570 -49.91 -12.66 15.90
N SER A 571 -49.05 -11.70 15.53
CA SER A 571 -49.25 -10.28 15.88
C SER A 571 -48.57 -9.23 14.97
N ALA A 572 -47.69 -9.66 14.06
CA ALA A 572 -46.80 -8.78 13.29
C ALA A 572 -47.44 -8.13 12.03
N LEU A 573 -48.75 -7.83 12.02
CA LEU A 573 -49.47 -7.47 10.77
C LEU A 573 -50.56 -6.38 10.88
N SER A 574 -50.66 -5.62 11.98
CA SER A 574 -51.79 -4.69 12.21
C SER A 574 -51.45 -3.26 12.67
N ARG A 575 -50.19 -2.79 12.49
CA ARG A 575 -49.78 -1.40 12.86
C ARG A 575 -48.89 -0.73 11.81
N LEU A 576 -49.38 -0.62 10.57
CA LEU A 576 -48.76 0.16 9.48
C LEU A 576 -49.75 1.16 8.86
N THR A 577 -50.34 2.03 9.69
CA THR A 577 -51.11 3.21 9.23
C THR A 577 -50.84 4.43 10.12
N SER A 578 -50.64 5.59 9.47
CA SER A 578 -50.35 6.91 10.07
C SER A 578 -49.02 7.04 10.86
N GLY A 579 -48.19 8.02 10.48
CA GLY A 579 -46.90 8.27 11.13
C GLY A 579 -46.15 9.44 10.52
N SER A 580 -46.40 10.66 11.01
CA SER A 580 -45.74 11.87 10.51
C SER A 580 -44.26 11.95 10.90
N ILE A 581 -43.41 12.39 9.98
CA ILE A 581 -41.94 12.27 10.09
C ILE A 581 -41.36 13.31 11.05
N LYS A 582 -40.96 12.89 12.25
CA LYS A 582 -39.98 13.61 13.09
C LYS A 582 -38.62 12.92 13.05
N ARG A 583 -37.60 13.67 12.63
CA ARG A 583 -36.28 13.17 12.17
C ARG A 583 -35.33 12.87 13.33
N ALA A 584 -35.29 11.63 13.80
CA ALA A 584 -34.33 11.18 14.82
C ALA A 584 -32.88 11.19 14.29
N LYS A 585 -31.92 11.56 15.14
CA LYS A 585 -30.47 11.53 14.83
C LYS A 585 -29.85 10.20 15.29
N PRO A 586 -28.97 9.55 14.50
CA PRO A 586 -28.30 8.32 14.92
C PRO A 586 -27.30 8.59 16.05
N LYS A 587 -27.29 7.72 17.07
CA LYS A 587 -26.28 7.75 18.15
C LYS A 587 -24.93 7.29 17.59
N ARG A 588 -23.88 8.11 17.75
CA ARG A 588 -22.50 7.77 17.34
C ARG A 588 -21.81 6.86 18.35
N ALA A 589 -21.16 5.80 17.87
CA ALA A 589 -20.09 5.13 18.60
C ALA A 589 -18.90 6.09 18.75
N LYS A 590 -18.72 6.70 19.93
CA LYS A 590 -17.69 7.74 20.15
C LYS A 590 -17.11 7.86 21.57
N GLN A 591 -17.30 6.87 22.44
CA GLN A 591 -17.02 7.02 23.88
C GLN A 591 -15.68 6.47 24.40
N HIS A 592 -14.99 5.59 23.67
CA HIS A 592 -13.81 4.88 24.23
C HIS A 592 -12.47 5.67 24.17
N LEU A 593 -12.43 6.87 23.60
CA LEU A 593 -11.19 7.67 23.39
C LEU A 593 -11.09 8.94 24.26
N ASP A 594 -12.07 9.22 25.13
CA ASP A 594 -12.08 10.40 26.00
C ASP A 594 -12.06 10.07 27.51
N ARG A 595 -11.62 8.85 27.87
CA ARG A 595 -11.47 8.39 29.27
C ARG A 595 -10.15 8.90 29.87
N TRP A 596 -10.22 9.43 31.09
CA TRP A 596 -9.05 9.92 31.85
C TRP A 596 -8.79 9.10 33.11
N TRP A 597 -7.51 8.98 33.44
CA TRP A 597 -7.00 8.43 34.70
C TRP A 597 -6.35 9.53 35.52
N ARG A 598 -6.81 9.68 36.77
CA ARG A 598 -6.13 10.43 37.83
C ARG A 598 -5.30 9.46 38.65
N VAL A 599 -4.01 9.74 38.80
CA VAL A 599 -3.03 8.87 39.46
C VAL A 599 -2.28 9.66 40.52
N SER A 600 -2.38 9.20 41.77
CA SER A 600 -1.57 9.64 42.89
C SER A 600 -0.80 8.42 43.40
N ASP A 601 0.43 8.22 42.92
CA ASP A 601 1.25 7.04 43.19
C ASP A 601 0.49 5.73 42.88
N GLU A 602 0.19 4.92 43.89
CA GLU A 602 -0.53 3.65 43.75
C GLU A 602 -2.05 3.86 43.54
N LYS A 603 -2.57 5.05 43.84
CA LYS A 603 -4.00 5.37 43.87
C LYS A 603 -4.47 5.84 42.49
N VAL A 604 -4.80 4.88 41.64
CA VAL A 604 -5.45 5.10 40.34
C VAL A 604 -6.97 5.28 40.52
N ARG A 605 -7.55 6.31 39.88
CA ARG A 605 -9.00 6.57 39.79
C ARG A 605 -9.37 7.08 38.40
N GLU A 606 -10.61 6.83 37.97
CA GLU A 606 -11.16 7.42 36.75
C GLU A 606 -11.57 8.88 36.98
N ALA A 607 -11.31 9.73 35.99
CA ALA A 607 -11.64 11.16 35.99
C ALA A 607 -12.42 11.55 34.73
N LYS A 608 -13.09 12.71 34.76
CA LYS A 608 -13.77 13.31 33.59
C LYS A 608 -12.92 14.43 33.01
N THR A 609 -12.99 14.69 31.69
CA THR A 609 -12.29 15.83 31.07
C THR A 609 -12.65 17.17 31.75
N SER A 610 -13.89 17.33 32.22
CA SER A 610 -14.32 18.52 32.99
C SER A 610 -13.65 18.65 34.35
N GLU A 611 -13.24 17.54 34.98
CA GLU A 611 -12.43 17.56 36.21
C GLU A 611 -11.01 18.00 35.89
N VAL A 612 -10.40 17.45 34.83
CA VAL A 612 -9.05 17.82 34.36
C VAL A 612 -8.95 19.32 34.08
N LEU A 613 -9.84 19.86 33.26
CA LEU A 613 -9.87 21.30 32.90
C LEU A 613 -10.22 22.23 34.07
N SER A 614 -10.65 21.70 35.22
CA SER A 614 -10.92 22.48 36.44
C SER A 614 -9.70 22.69 37.34
N MET A 615 -8.60 21.96 37.12
CA MET A 615 -7.37 21.98 37.96
C MET A 615 -6.51 23.26 37.79
N GLN A 616 -7.12 24.39 37.43
CA GLN A 616 -6.48 25.65 37.00
C GLN A 616 -5.52 26.27 38.04
N LYS A 617 -5.74 26.01 39.34
CA LYS A 617 -4.86 26.46 40.43
C LYS A 617 -3.64 25.54 40.62
N GLU A 618 -3.77 24.26 40.29
CA GLU A 618 -2.81 23.21 40.65
C GLU A 618 -1.98 22.72 39.45
N VAL A 619 -2.48 22.94 38.22
CA VAL A 619 -1.80 22.61 36.96
C VAL A 619 -0.38 23.16 36.93
N TYR A 620 0.56 22.28 36.60
CA TYR A 620 1.99 22.52 36.69
C TYR A 620 2.74 22.13 35.41
N LEU A 621 2.52 20.90 34.92
CA LEU A 621 2.96 20.46 33.60
C LEU A 621 1.75 20.10 32.74
N LEU A 622 1.80 20.39 31.44
CA LEU A 622 0.78 20.05 30.44
C LEU A 622 1.44 19.35 29.25
N PHE A 623 0.84 18.26 28.78
CA PHE A 623 1.35 17.45 27.67
C PHE A 623 0.30 17.36 26.56
N TYR A 624 0.63 17.96 25.42
CA TYR A 624 -0.22 18.16 24.27
C TYR A 624 0.33 17.39 23.06
N GLU A 625 -0.46 16.53 22.41
CA GLU A 625 -0.05 15.83 21.19
C GLU A 625 -0.65 16.53 19.95
N LEU A 626 0.15 16.73 18.91
CA LEU A 626 -0.25 17.41 17.68
C LEU A 626 -1.33 16.59 16.96
N GLU A 627 -2.51 17.19 16.70
CA GLU A 627 -3.58 16.51 15.97
C GLU A 627 -3.12 16.21 14.54
N LYS A 628 -2.72 14.96 14.32
CA LYS A 628 -2.30 14.45 13.01
C LYS A 628 -3.32 14.87 11.95
N ARG A 629 -2.88 15.70 11.00
CA ARG A 629 -3.64 16.09 9.81
C ARG A 629 -3.79 14.87 8.89
N VAL A 630 -4.57 13.87 9.33
CA VAL A 630 -5.11 12.80 8.48
C VAL A 630 -5.65 13.51 7.23
N ARG A 631 -5.14 13.11 6.05
CA ARG A 631 -5.44 13.76 4.77
C ARG A 631 -6.88 13.47 4.34
N LYS A 632 -7.83 13.98 5.12
CA LYS A 632 -9.27 13.72 5.04
C LYS A 632 -9.85 14.25 3.73
N ARG A 633 -9.28 15.34 3.21
CA ARG A 633 -9.50 15.83 1.85
C ARG A 633 -9.22 14.74 0.81
N LEU A 634 -8.06 14.06 0.86
CA LEU A 634 -7.71 12.98 -0.06
C LEU A 634 -8.65 11.77 0.03
N LEU A 635 -9.07 11.39 1.24
CA LEU A 635 -10.09 10.33 1.40
C LEU A 635 -11.46 10.78 0.84
N GLN A 636 -11.85 12.04 1.05
CA GLN A 636 -13.10 12.60 0.53
C GLN A 636 -13.07 12.75 -1.00
N THR A 637 -11.94 13.15 -1.60
CA THR A 637 -11.79 13.20 -3.07
C THR A 637 -11.69 11.80 -3.68
N ALA A 638 -11.10 10.82 -2.99
CA ALA A 638 -11.10 9.43 -3.43
C ALA A 638 -12.52 8.82 -3.41
N ILE A 639 -13.30 9.09 -2.35
CA ILE A 639 -14.72 8.68 -2.28
C ILE A 639 -15.55 9.39 -3.35
N LEU A 640 -15.37 10.70 -3.54
CA LEU A 640 -16.07 11.45 -4.59
C LEU A 640 -15.69 10.95 -6.00
N GLY A 641 -14.41 10.68 -6.24
CA GLY A 641 -13.93 10.07 -7.47
C GLY A 641 -14.54 8.70 -7.73
N LEU A 642 -14.57 7.81 -6.72
CA LEU A 642 -15.26 6.51 -6.81
C LEU A 642 -16.75 6.66 -7.15
N VAL A 643 -17.46 7.59 -6.50
CA VAL A 643 -18.88 7.87 -6.80
C VAL A 643 -19.05 8.37 -8.23
N ILE A 644 -18.23 9.32 -8.70
CA ILE A 644 -18.27 9.82 -10.08
C ILE A 644 -18.00 8.67 -11.06
N LEU A 645 -16.98 7.85 -10.85
CA LEU A 645 -16.66 6.71 -11.72
C LEU A 645 -17.78 5.65 -11.74
N SER A 646 -18.40 5.35 -10.60
CA SER A 646 -19.56 4.44 -10.55
C SER A 646 -20.77 5.00 -11.29
N VAL A 647 -21.08 6.30 -11.11
CA VAL A 647 -22.18 6.97 -11.85
C VAL A 647 -21.89 6.98 -13.35
N SER A 648 -20.67 7.32 -13.77
CA SER A 648 -20.25 7.28 -15.17
C SER A 648 -20.39 5.87 -15.76
N TYR A 649 -19.97 4.83 -15.05
CA TYR A 649 -20.08 3.44 -15.52
C TYR A 649 -21.54 2.97 -15.70
N ILE A 650 -22.47 3.49 -14.89
CA ILE A 650 -23.91 3.17 -14.97
C ILE A 650 -24.60 3.94 -16.10
N VAL A 651 -24.33 5.25 -16.22
CA VAL A 651 -25.02 6.16 -17.15
C VAL A 651 -24.51 6.03 -18.59
N LEU A 652 -23.22 5.77 -18.80
CA LEU A 652 -22.64 5.77 -20.14
C LEU A 652 -23.03 4.52 -20.95
N PRO A 653 -23.25 4.65 -22.27
CA PRO A 653 -23.44 3.53 -23.18
C PRO A 653 -22.35 2.44 -23.04
N PRO A 654 -22.70 1.15 -23.21
CA PRO A 654 -21.75 0.03 -23.11
C PRO A 654 -20.45 0.16 -23.92
N ASP A 655 -20.55 0.76 -25.10
CA ASP A 655 -19.52 1.03 -26.10
C ASP A 655 -18.77 2.36 -25.87
N SER A 656 -19.14 3.14 -24.85
CA SER A 656 -18.46 4.39 -24.51
C SER A 656 -17.00 4.17 -24.13
N SER A 657 -16.07 4.87 -24.80
CA SER A 657 -14.63 4.76 -24.55
C SER A 657 -14.23 4.95 -23.07
N ILE A 658 -14.96 5.77 -22.31
CA ILE A 658 -14.72 5.96 -20.86
C ILE A 658 -15.10 4.67 -20.09
N ARG A 659 -16.28 4.11 -20.38
CA ARG A 659 -16.77 2.87 -19.76
C ARG A 659 -15.88 1.67 -20.10
N LEU A 660 -15.41 1.60 -21.35
CA LEU A 660 -14.45 0.61 -21.82
C LEU A 660 -13.08 0.76 -21.12
N ALA A 661 -12.55 1.99 -20.99
CA ALA A 661 -11.32 2.24 -20.26
C ALA A 661 -11.41 1.83 -18.77
N LEU A 662 -12.54 2.11 -18.11
CA LEU A 662 -12.79 1.68 -16.73
C LEU A 662 -12.86 0.16 -16.61
N ARG A 663 -13.60 -0.51 -17.52
CA ARG A 663 -13.68 -1.97 -17.56
C ARG A 663 -12.31 -2.62 -17.80
N PHE A 664 -11.55 -2.14 -18.77
CA PHE A 664 -10.23 -2.66 -19.12
C PHE A 664 -9.25 -2.59 -17.94
N ASN A 665 -9.17 -1.43 -17.27
CA ASN A 665 -8.30 -1.28 -16.10
C ASN A 665 -8.78 -2.10 -14.89
N ALA A 666 -10.10 -2.19 -14.64
CA ALA A 666 -10.64 -3.02 -13.58
C ALA A 666 -10.40 -4.53 -13.81
N VAL A 667 -10.55 -5.01 -15.05
CA VAL A 667 -10.24 -6.40 -15.44
C VAL A 667 -8.75 -6.68 -15.27
N ARG A 668 -7.86 -5.79 -15.72
CA ARG A 668 -6.40 -5.95 -15.54
C ARG A 668 -5.98 -5.95 -14.06
N ALA A 669 -6.53 -5.06 -13.24
CA ALA A 669 -6.28 -5.06 -11.80
C ALA A 669 -6.77 -6.35 -11.14
N SER A 670 -7.99 -6.81 -11.48
CA SER A 670 -8.57 -8.06 -10.97
C SER A 670 -7.80 -9.32 -11.43
N ALA A 671 -7.19 -9.29 -12.62
CA ALA A 671 -6.32 -10.36 -13.11
C ALA A 671 -4.96 -10.36 -12.40
N ALA A 672 -4.36 -9.18 -12.17
CA ALA A 672 -3.09 -9.06 -11.45
C ALA A 672 -3.20 -9.50 -9.98
N VAL A 673 -4.32 -9.19 -9.31
CA VAL A 673 -4.57 -9.67 -7.93
C VAL A 673 -4.74 -11.19 -7.90
N ARG A 674 -5.62 -11.77 -8.73
CA ARG A 674 -5.87 -13.22 -8.71
C ARG A 674 -4.65 -14.04 -9.16
N GLY A 675 -3.91 -13.57 -10.18
CA GLY A 675 -2.69 -14.23 -10.64
C GLY A 675 -1.53 -14.22 -9.63
N ALA A 676 -1.66 -13.49 -8.52
CA ALA A 676 -0.71 -13.53 -7.40
C ALA A 676 -1.15 -14.46 -6.24
N THR A 677 -2.39 -14.97 -6.25
CA THR A 677 -2.98 -15.70 -5.12
C THR A 677 -3.63 -17.04 -5.47
N GLU A 678 -4.04 -17.24 -6.72
CA GLU A 678 -4.85 -18.39 -7.17
C GLU A 678 -4.33 -18.97 -8.48
N ASP A 679 -4.44 -20.29 -8.66
CA ASP A 679 -4.29 -20.92 -9.97
C ASP A 679 -5.50 -20.57 -10.85
N ARG A 680 -5.21 -19.87 -11.95
CA ARG A 680 -6.19 -19.35 -12.92
C ARG A 680 -7.11 -20.42 -13.51
N ASP A 681 -6.65 -21.66 -13.61
CA ASP A 681 -7.38 -22.77 -14.26
C ASP A 681 -7.85 -23.85 -13.26
N ALA A 682 -7.75 -23.61 -11.95
CA ALA A 682 -8.25 -24.53 -10.91
C ALA A 682 -9.75 -24.84 -11.04
N TRP A 683 -10.54 -23.91 -11.60
CA TRP A 683 -11.97 -24.09 -11.89
C TRP A 683 -12.25 -25.21 -12.90
N LEU A 684 -11.31 -25.52 -13.82
CA LEU A 684 -11.42 -26.62 -14.78
C LEU A 684 -11.07 -28.00 -14.20
N ARG A 685 -10.62 -28.05 -12.93
CA ARG A 685 -10.35 -29.31 -12.21
C ARG A 685 -11.51 -29.74 -11.29
N GLN A 686 -12.59 -28.96 -11.26
CA GLN A 686 -13.82 -29.32 -10.55
C GLN A 686 -14.67 -30.27 -11.41
N PRO A 687 -15.67 -30.98 -10.83
CA PRO A 687 -16.62 -31.76 -11.62
C PRO A 687 -17.44 -30.84 -12.53
N ALA A 688 -17.47 -31.11 -13.83
CA ALA A 688 -18.08 -30.24 -14.82
C ALA A 688 -19.62 -30.14 -14.61
N PRO A 689 -20.18 -28.94 -14.35
CA PRO A 689 -21.58 -28.77 -13.97
C PRO A 689 -22.60 -28.89 -15.12
N TYR A 690 -22.20 -28.71 -16.39
CA TYR A 690 -23.12 -28.69 -17.53
C TYR A 690 -22.92 -29.87 -18.47
N LYS A 691 -24.03 -30.52 -18.86
CA LYS A 691 -24.03 -31.55 -19.91
C LYS A 691 -23.95 -30.91 -21.29
N LEU A 692 -23.04 -31.44 -22.11
CA LEU A 692 -22.76 -31.00 -23.47
C LEU A 692 -22.58 -32.22 -24.38
N ASP A 693 -23.22 -32.22 -25.54
CA ASP A 693 -22.79 -33.00 -26.70
C ASP A 693 -22.24 -32.05 -27.78
N LEU A 694 -21.01 -32.29 -28.25
CA LEU A 694 -20.34 -31.38 -29.18
C LEU A 694 -20.91 -31.36 -30.60
N ARG A 695 -21.79 -32.30 -30.96
CA ARG A 695 -22.57 -32.24 -32.20
C ARG A 695 -23.92 -31.60 -31.94
N GLU A 696 -24.71 -32.13 -31.02
CA GLU A 696 -26.08 -31.67 -30.81
C GLU A 696 -26.13 -30.21 -30.32
N ASP A 697 -25.26 -29.82 -29.39
CA ASP A 697 -25.33 -28.53 -28.69
C ASP A 697 -24.52 -27.40 -29.34
N VAL A 698 -23.60 -27.70 -30.27
CA VAL A 698 -22.70 -26.72 -30.88
C VAL A 698 -23.01 -26.56 -32.37
N GLY A 699 -23.10 -25.32 -32.83
CA GLY A 699 -23.14 -24.96 -34.25
C GLY A 699 -21.80 -24.40 -34.72
N TYR A 700 -21.27 -24.88 -35.85
CA TYR A 700 -19.99 -24.43 -36.39
C TYR A 700 -20.16 -23.65 -37.70
N LEU A 701 -19.60 -22.44 -37.78
CA LEU A 701 -19.50 -21.61 -38.98
C LEU A 701 -18.06 -21.65 -39.49
N ILE A 702 -17.84 -22.24 -40.67
CA ILE A 702 -16.53 -22.27 -41.33
C ILE A 702 -16.52 -21.19 -42.44
N LYS A 703 -15.67 -20.18 -42.30
CA LYS A 703 -15.44 -19.17 -43.33
C LYS A 703 -14.33 -19.61 -44.29
N THR A 704 -14.53 -19.34 -45.57
CA THR A 704 -13.54 -19.52 -46.63
C THR A 704 -13.66 -18.41 -47.68
N GLY A 705 -12.80 -18.39 -48.70
CA GLY A 705 -12.92 -17.50 -49.86
C GLY A 705 -12.52 -18.23 -51.14
N TYR A 706 -12.92 -17.72 -52.30
CA TYR A 706 -12.73 -18.42 -53.58
C TYR A 706 -11.25 -18.76 -53.87
N GLY A 707 -10.32 -17.90 -53.43
CA GLY A 707 -8.88 -18.13 -53.51
C GLY A 707 -8.31 -19.20 -52.56
N THR A 708 -9.05 -19.56 -51.49
CA THR A 708 -8.65 -20.52 -50.44
C THR A 708 -9.51 -21.78 -50.40
N ARG A 709 -10.58 -21.89 -51.20
CA ARG A 709 -11.55 -23.00 -51.23
C ARG A 709 -10.98 -24.43 -51.22
N HIS A 710 -9.78 -24.61 -51.78
CA HIS A 710 -9.02 -25.87 -51.76
C HIS A 710 -8.69 -26.38 -50.34
N ARG A 711 -8.82 -25.56 -49.30
CA ARG A 711 -8.65 -25.93 -47.89
C ARG A 711 -9.89 -26.54 -47.26
N VAL A 712 -11.09 -26.24 -47.76
CA VAL A 712 -12.35 -26.73 -47.17
C VAL A 712 -12.36 -28.27 -47.04
N PRO A 713 -11.95 -29.09 -48.05
CA PRO A 713 -11.84 -30.53 -47.87
C PRO A 713 -10.87 -30.97 -46.76
N LEU A 714 -9.76 -30.24 -46.56
CA LEU A 714 -8.78 -30.51 -45.52
C LEU A 714 -9.34 -30.21 -44.12
N GLN A 715 -10.06 -29.09 -44.01
CA GLN A 715 -10.72 -28.64 -42.79
C GLN A 715 -11.87 -29.58 -42.40
N LEU A 716 -12.66 -30.05 -43.37
CA LEU A 716 -13.67 -31.09 -43.15
C LEU A 716 -13.04 -32.40 -42.68
N ALA A 717 -11.98 -32.89 -43.33
CA ALA A 717 -11.31 -34.14 -42.92
C ALA A 717 -10.71 -34.05 -41.49
N ALA A 718 -10.22 -32.87 -41.09
CA ALA A 718 -9.73 -32.62 -39.74
C ALA A 718 -10.86 -32.66 -38.69
N LEU A 719 -11.99 -31.98 -38.96
CA LEU A 719 -13.06 -31.76 -37.98
C LEU A 719 -14.21 -32.79 -38.05
N GLN A 720 -14.36 -33.59 -39.12
CA GLN A 720 -15.32 -34.70 -39.19
C GLN A 720 -14.80 -35.96 -38.48
N GLY A 721 -13.50 -36.04 -38.22
CA GLY A 721 -12.89 -37.11 -37.42
C GLY A 721 -12.14 -38.19 -38.20
N SER A 722 -11.83 -37.98 -39.48
CA SER A 722 -10.98 -38.88 -40.28
C SER A 722 -9.60 -39.15 -39.65
N TYR A 723 -9.17 -38.27 -38.73
CA TYR A 723 -7.98 -38.41 -37.91
C TYR A 723 -8.27 -38.24 -36.40
N GLY A 724 -9.46 -38.64 -35.93
CA GLY A 724 -9.88 -38.64 -34.51
C GLY A 724 -10.68 -37.42 -34.04
N GLY A 725 -10.49 -36.25 -34.67
CA GLY A 725 -11.06 -34.96 -34.27
C GLY A 725 -12.56 -34.75 -34.54
N GLY A 726 -13.42 -35.77 -34.38
CA GLY A 726 -14.83 -35.74 -34.79
C GLY A 726 -15.69 -34.75 -34.00
N LEU A 727 -15.77 -33.51 -34.49
CA LEU A 727 -16.59 -32.40 -34.00
C LEU A 727 -17.83 -32.20 -34.87
N LEU A 728 -17.68 -32.23 -36.20
CA LEU A 728 -18.77 -32.01 -37.14
C LEU A 728 -19.69 -33.24 -37.25
N GLY A 729 -20.96 -33.00 -37.56
CA GLY A 729 -21.96 -33.99 -37.92
C GLY A 729 -22.53 -33.69 -39.32
N GLU A 730 -23.79 -33.29 -39.39
CA GLU A 730 -24.51 -33.03 -40.64
C GLU A 730 -24.48 -31.52 -41.01
N GLU A 731 -24.33 -31.20 -42.31
CA GLU A 731 -24.44 -29.81 -42.78
C GLU A 731 -25.88 -29.31 -42.64
N GLY A 732 -26.05 -28.01 -42.35
CA GLY A 732 -27.35 -27.41 -42.10
C GLY A 732 -27.97 -27.78 -40.74
N LYS A 733 -27.35 -28.67 -39.97
CA LYS A 733 -27.81 -29.11 -38.63
C LYS A 733 -26.76 -28.89 -37.55
N ASP A 734 -25.50 -29.19 -37.84
CA ASP A 734 -24.37 -29.04 -36.92
C ASP A 734 -23.33 -28.03 -37.41
N TYR A 735 -23.22 -27.82 -38.73
CA TYR A 735 -22.33 -26.81 -39.30
C TYR A 735 -22.83 -26.23 -40.62
N VAL A 736 -22.27 -25.08 -41.00
CA VAL A 736 -22.45 -24.41 -42.30
C VAL A 736 -21.12 -23.84 -42.79
N VAL A 737 -20.90 -23.85 -44.11
CA VAL A 737 -19.69 -23.31 -44.75
C VAL A 737 -20.04 -22.09 -45.61
N VAL A 738 -19.36 -20.97 -45.38
CA VAL A 738 -19.70 -19.68 -46.01
C VAL A 738 -18.52 -19.06 -46.76
N GLY A 739 -18.84 -18.39 -47.87
CA GLY A 739 -17.84 -17.82 -48.75
C GLY A 739 -18.28 -16.52 -49.44
N ASP A 740 -17.47 -16.11 -50.41
CA ASP A 740 -17.71 -15.03 -51.37
C ASP A 740 -18.17 -15.57 -52.75
N TRP A 741 -18.64 -16.83 -52.77
CA TRP A 741 -19.32 -17.49 -53.88
C TRP A 741 -20.31 -18.54 -53.37
N THR A 742 -21.23 -18.96 -54.23
CA THR A 742 -22.06 -20.16 -54.03
C THR A 742 -21.53 -21.28 -54.91
N THR A 743 -21.51 -22.51 -54.42
CA THR A 743 -21.23 -23.69 -55.26
C THR A 743 -22.27 -23.78 -56.39
N VAL A 744 -21.85 -23.50 -57.63
CA VAL A 744 -22.77 -23.22 -58.77
C VAL A 744 -23.53 -24.47 -59.20
N ASP A 745 -22.92 -25.64 -59.02
CA ASP A 745 -23.42 -26.94 -59.48
C ASP A 745 -23.29 -27.99 -58.37
N GLY A 746 -24.14 -29.02 -58.41
CA GLY A 746 -23.96 -30.23 -57.59
C GLY A 746 -22.65 -31.00 -57.86
N LYS A 747 -21.92 -30.63 -58.93
CA LYS A 747 -20.55 -31.10 -59.20
C LYS A 747 -19.50 -30.37 -58.36
N ASP A 748 -19.62 -29.05 -58.20
CA ASP A 748 -18.69 -28.22 -57.41
C ASP A 748 -18.83 -28.54 -55.91
N ALA A 749 -20.07 -28.58 -55.41
CA ALA A 749 -20.36 -29.04 -54.04
C ALA A 749 -19.84 -30.48 -53.78
N LYS A 750 -19.84 -31.36 -54.79
CA LYS A 750 -19.28 -32.72 -54.69
C LYS A 750 -17.74 -32.76 -54.76
N ALA A 751 -17.10 -31.78 -55.40
CA ALA A 751 -15.63 -31.65 -55.42
C ALA A 751 -15.08 -31.04 -54.12
N ILE A 752 -15.82 -30.10 -53.52
CA ILE A 752 -15.49 -29.50 -52.22
C ILE A 752 -15.94 -30.42 -51.05
N GLY A 753 -16.95 -31.26 -51.27
CA GLY A 753 -17.52 -32.18 -50.29
C GLY A 753 -18.66 -31.59 -49.43
N VAL A 754 -19.03 -30.33 -49.69
CA VAL A 754 -20.06 -29.58 -48.95
C VAL A 754 -20.57 -28.43 -49.84
N PRO A 755 -21.85 -28.00 -49.76
CA PRO A 755 -22.27 -26.71 -50.30
C PRO A 755 -21.53 -25.56 -49.61
N VAL A 756 -21.20 -24.51 -50.37
CA VAL A 756 -20.69 -23.25 -49.83
C VAL A 756 -21.73 -22.16 -50.11
N HIS A 757 -22.12 -21.43 -49.07
CA HIS A 757 -23.16 -20.40 -49.13
C HIS A 757 -22.55 -19.00 -49.32
N ASP A 758 -22.94 -18.27 -50.37
CA ASP A 758 -22.55 -16.87 -50.56
C ASP A 758 -23.27 -15.95 -49.56
N VAL A 759 -22.51 -15.48 -48.57
CA VAL A 759 -23.02 -14.56 -47.55
C VAL A 759 -22.85 -13.09 -47.93
N LEU A 760 -22.02 -12.77 -48.95
CA LEU A 760 -21.88 -11.41 -49.49
C LEU A 760 -23.08 -11.01 -50.35
N LYS A 761 -23.71 -11.97 -51.02
CA LYS A 761 -25.02 -11.80 -51.67
C LYS A 761 -26.05 -11.23 -50.69
N MET A 762 -26.08 -11.72 -49.46
CA MET A 762 -27.00 -11.22 -48.42
C MET A 762 -26.72 -9.75 -48.09
N VAL A 763 -25.45 -9.32 -48.02
CA VAL A 763 -25.09 -7.91 -47.77
C VAL A 763 -25.57 -7.00 -48.90
N ARG A 764 -25.47 -7.47 -50.16
CA ARG A 764 -25.96 -6.75 -51.36
C ARG A 764 -27.49 -6.61 -51.40
N GLU A 765 -28.20 -7.61 -50.90
CA GLU A 765 -29.68 -7.67 -50.85
C GLU A 765 -30.26 -6.89 -49.66
N TYR A 766 -29.57 -6.90 -48.51
CA TYR A 766 -29.94 -6.14 -47.30
C TYR A 766 -29.72 -4.62 -47.45
N GLY A 767 -28.91 -4.22 -48.44
CA GLY A 767 -28.43 -2.84 -48.59
C GLY A 767 -29.28 -1.93 -49.47
N ASP A 768 -29.45 -0.70 -48.99
CA ASP A 768 -30.05 0.42 -49.74
C ASP A 768 -29.11 0.90 -50.87
N GLY A 769 -29.62 1.76 -51.76
CA GLY A 769 -29.02 2.06 -53.08
C GLY A 769 -27.52 2.35 -53.08
N ASP A 770 -27.04 3.25 -52.21
CA ASP A 770 -25.65 3.70 -52.17
C ASP A 770 -24.64 2.58 -51.91
N TRP A 771 -25.03 1.55 -51.14
CA TRP A 771 -24.08 0.52 -50.67
C TRP A 771 -23.57 -0.30 -51.87
N ARG A 772 -24.38 -0.41 -52.93
CA ARG A 772 -24.04 -1.15 -54.17
C ARG A 772 -22.94 -0.47 -54.99
N ALA A 773 -22.66 0.81 -54.75
CA ALA A 773 -21.54 1.54 -55.35
C ALA A 773 -20.21 1.36 -54.59
N HIS A 774 -20.22 0.74 -53.41
CA HIS A 774 -19.07 0.62 -52.51
C HIS A 774 -17.92 -0.23 -53.11
N HIS A 775 -16.68 0.13 -52.78
CA HIS A 775 -15.49 -0.44 -53.43
C HIS A 775 -15.32 -1.95 -53.20
N ARG A 776 -15.67 -2.46 -52.01
CA ARG A 776 -15.64 -3.91 -51.72
C ARG A 776 -16.70 -4.68 -52.52
N LEU A 777 -17.92 -4.13 -52.65
CA LEU A 777 -18.97 -4.78 -53.44
C LEU A 777 -18.67 -4.76 -54.94
N LYS A 778 -17.95 -3.75 -55.44
CA LYS A 778 -17.37 -3.75 -56.80
C LYS A 778 -16.34 -4.87 -56.99
N LYS A 779 -15.40 -5.05 -56.07
CA LYS A 779 -14.41 -6.16 -56.10
C LYS A 779 -15.10 -7.54 -56.09
N TYR A 780 -16.13 -7.71 -55.27
CA TYR A 780 -16.98 -8.91 -55.25
C TYR A 780 -17.75 -9.10 -56.56
N GLN A 781 -18.29 -8.03 -57.17
CA GLN A 781 -18.92 -8.12 -58.50
C GLN A 781 -17.94 -8.59 -59.58
N THR A 782 -16.70 -8.08 -59.61
CA THR A 782 -15.67 -8.55 -60.56
C THR A 782 -15.33 -10.03 -60.35
N LEU A 783 -15.18 -10.47 -59.09
CA LEU A 783 -14.98 -11.89 -58.77
C LEU A 783 -16.14 -12.76 -59.27
N GLN A 784 -17.38 -12.36 -58.98
CA GLN A 784 -18.59 -13.05 -59.41
C GLN A 784 -18.72 -13.12 -60.94
N SER A 785 -18.36 -12.06 -61.67
CA SER A 785 -18.34 -12.07 -63.13
C SER A 785 -17.33 -13.07 -63.71
N ALA A 786 -16.13 -13.17 -63.12
CA ALA A 786 -15.12 -14.15 -63.56
C ALA A 786 -15.57 -15.60 -63.29
N ILE A 787 -16.16 -15.86 -62.12
CA ILE A 787 -16.74 -17.16 -61.76
C ILE A 787 -17.88 -17.53 -62.73
N GLN A 788 -18.78 -16.60 -63.05
CA GLN A 788 -19.90 -16.82 -63.97
C GLN A 788 -19.46 -16.99 -65.44
N ALA A 789 -18.31 -16.43 -65.82
CA ALA A 789 -17.69 -16.65 -67.14
C ALA A 789 -16.92 -17.98 -67.24
N GLY A 790 -16.70 -18.68 -66.12
CA GLY A 790 -15.84 -19.87 -66.07
C GLY A 790 -14.34 -19.57 -66.15
N ASP A 791 -13.93 -18.31 -66.00
CA ASP A 791 -12.52 -17.90 -66.01
C ASP A 791 -11.87 -18.20 -64.64
N GLU A 792 -11.50 -19.46 -64.47
CA GLU A 792 -10.88 -20.01 -63.26
C GLU A 792 -9.57 -19.30 -62.89
N GLU A 793 -8.73 -18.92 -63.86
CA GLU A 793 -7.44 -18.26 -63.58
C GLU A 793 -7.65 -16.83 -63.06
N THR A 794 -8.46 -16.03 -63.75
CA THR A 794 -8.81 -14.68 -63.29
C THR A 794 -9.58 -14.71 -61.97
N ALA A 795 -10.54 -15.62 -61.82
CA ALA A 795 -11.32 -15.74 -60.59
C ALA A 795 -10.45 -16.16 -59.40
N LEU A 796 -9.50 -17.08 -59.58
CA LEU A 796 -8.53 -17.46 -58.54
C LEU A 796 -7.55 -16.32 -58.23
N GLY A 797 -7.10 -15.56 -59.24
CA GLY A 797 -6.24 -14.38 -59.08
C GLY A 797 -6.91 -13.23 -58.33
N ILE A 798 -8.17 -12.92 -58.66
CA ILE A 798 -9.00 -11.97 -57.92
C ILE A 798 -9.23 -12.50 -56.49
N GLY A 799 -9.69 -13.75 -56.33
CA GLY A 799 -9.97 -14.35 -55.02
C GLY A 799 -8.77 -14.35 -54.07
N ARG A 800 -7.54 -14.49 -54.59
CA ARG A 800 -6.29 -14.39 -53.82
C ARG A 800 -5.90 -12.96 -53.46
N SER A 801 -6.24 -11.97 -54.29
CA SER A 801 -5.84 -10.57 -54.09
C SER A 801 -6.85 -9.75 -53.28
N VAL A 802 -8.16 -9.99 -53.44
CA VAL A 802 -9.23 -9.25 -52.71
C VAL A 802 -9.86 -10.03 -51.57
N GLY A 803 -9.61 -11.35 -51.46
CA GLY A 803 -10.30 -12.23 -50.51
C GLY A 803 -10.23 -11.81 -49.04
N TRP A 804 -9.15 -11.14 -48.63
CA TRP A 804 -9.01 -10.61 -47.27
C TRP A 804 -9.90 -9.39 -47.00
N GLU A 805 -10.09 -8.50 -47.98
CA GLU A 805 -11.07 -7.40 -47.86
C GLU A 805 -12.51 -7.92 -47.87
N LEU A 806 -12.77 -8.99 -48.61
CA LEU A 806 -14.09 -9.62 -48.67
C LEU A 806 -14.41 -10.47 -47.42
N ASP A 807 -13.42 -10.96 -46.69
CA ASP A 807 -13.65 -11.74 -45.47
C ASP A 807 -14.30 -10.91 -44.34
N ALA A 808 -13.99 -9.62 -44.26
CA ALA A 808 -14.64 -8.70 -43.32
C ALA A 808 -16.18 -8.67 -43.48
N LEU A 809 -16.69 -8.89 -44.70
CA LEU A 809 -18.12 -8.93 -45.00
C LEU A 809 -18.80 -10.25 -44.60
N LYS A 810 -18.04 -11.31 -44.27
CA LYS A 810 -18.60 -12.67 -44.05
C LYS A 810 -19.11 -12.90 -42.63
N PHE A 811 -18.58 -12.18 -41.63
CA PHE A 811 -18.87 -12.44 -40.22
C PHE A 811 -20.34 -12.18 -39.85
N ALA A 812 -20.87 -10.98 -40.11
CA ALA A 812 -22.25 -10.62 -39.75
C ALA A 812 -23.31 -11.49 -40.46
N PRO A 813 -23.33 -11.62 -41.80
CA PRO A 813 -24.29 -12.49 -42.50
C PRO A 813 -24.02 -13.98 -42.27
N GLY A 814 -22.78 -14.41 -42.03
CA GLY A 814 -22.45 -15.78 -41.65
C GLY A 814 -23.01 -16.16 -40.28
N MET A 815 -22.93 -15.28 -39.29
CA MET A 815 -23.62 -15.45 -38.01
C MET A 815 -25.15 -15.47 -38.18
N GLU A 816 -25.71 -14.62 -39.05
CA GLU A 816 -27.16 -14.58 -39.28
C GLU A 816 -27.67 -15.86 -39.99
N LEU A 817 -26.93 -16.37 -40.97
CA LEU A 817 -27.21 -17.66 -41.60
C LEU A 817 -27.10 -18.80 -40.57
N MET A 818 -25.98 -18.88 -39.84
CA MET A 818 -25.77 -19.89 -38.80
C MET A 818 -26.89 -19.89 -37.76
N TYR A 819 -27.37 -18.71 -37.34
CA TYR A 819 -28.45 -18.59 -36.38
C TYR A 819 -29.83 -18.95 -36.95
N LYS A 820 -30.13 -18.60 -38.21
CA LYS A 820 -31.38 -19.00 -38.88
C LYS A 820 -31.46 -20.50 -39.12
N THR A 821 -30.34 -21.11 -39.49
CA THR A 821 -30.24 -22.53 -39.82
C THR A 821 -30.20 -23.41 -38.55
N MET A 822 -29.49 -22.98 -37.49
CA MET A 822 -29.29 -23.77 -36.28
C MET A 822 -29.69 -23.04 -34.97
N PRO A 823 -30.89 -22.44 -34.85
CA PRO A 823 -31.25 -21.46 -33.81
C PRO A 823 -31.22 -21.95 -32.36
N ASN A 824 -31.25 -23.27 -32.15
CA ASN A 824 -31.39 -23.90 -30.84
C ASN A 824 -30.06 -24.41 -30.22
N LYS A 825 -28.91 -24.20 -30.89
CA LYS A 825 -27.61 -24.60 -30.34
C LYS A 825 -27.30 -23.82 -29.04
N LYS A 826 -26.69 -24.49 -28.06
CA LYS A 826 -26.20 -23.88 -26.81
C LYS A 826 -24.98 -23.00 -27.05
N TRP A 827 -24.16 -23.34 -28.06
CA TRP A 827 -22.93 -22.65 -28.40
C TRP A 827 -22.75 -22.52 -29.92
N TYR A 828 -22.08 -21.46 -30.34
CA TYR A 828 -21.82 -21.14 -31.74
C TYR A 828 -20.33 -20.81 -31.90
N LEU A 829 -19.65 -21.50 -32.81
CA LEU A 829 -18.22 -21.34 -33.09
C LEU A 829 -18.01 -20.75 -34.49
N ILE A 830 -17.14 -19.75 -34.60
CA ILE A 830 -16.66 -19.22 -35.89
C ILE A 830 -15.21 -19.66 -36.09
N LEU A 831 -14.93 -20.26 -37.24
CA LEU A 831 -13.63 -20.82 -37.65
C LEU A 831 -13.25 -20.32 -39.05
N ASP A 832 -11.95 -20.13 -39.30
CA ASP A 832 -11.41 -19.95 -40.65
C ASP A 832 -11.02 -21.30 -41.27
N ASP A 833 -10.82 -21.35 -42.59
CA ASP A 833 -10.46 -22.57 -43.32
C ASP A 833 -9.03 -23.11 -43.05
N ASP A 834 -8.24 -22.43 -42.23
CA ASP A 834 -6.93 -22.87 -41.70
C ASP A 834 -6.84 -22.85 -40.15
N THR A 835 -8.00 -22.92 -39.45
CA THR A 835 -8.13 -22.97 -37.98
C THR A 835 -8.50 -24.36 -37.45
N PHE A 836 -7.64 -25.02 -36.68
CA PHE A 836 -7.93 -26.31 -36.02
C PHE A 836 -8.44 -26.12 -34.59
N VAL A 837 -9.28 -27.05 -34.10
CA VAL A 837 -9.87 -27.02 -32.74
C VAL A 837 -9.62 -28.34 -32.00
N VAL A 838 -9.07 -28.24 -30.79
CA VAL A 838 -8.76 -29.36 -29.88
C VAL A 838 -10.04 -29.80 -29.16
N LYS A 839 -10.68 -30.87 -29.69
CA LYS A 839 -11.97 -31.40 -29.21
C LYS A 839 -12.05 -31.59 -27.70
N SER A 840 -11.03 -32.18 -27.08
CA SER A 840 -11.00 -32.46 -25.64
C SER A 840 -10.97 -31.18 -24.79
N THR A 841 -10.20 -30.16 -25.20
CA THR A 841 -10.19 -28.84 -24.55
C THR A 841 -11.50 -28.08 -24.76
N LEU A 842 -12.09 -28.12 -25.97
CA LEU A 842 -13.39 -27.50 -26.24
C LEU A 842 -14.47 -28.10 -25.33
N ASN A 843 -14.51 -29.42 -25.20
CA ASN A 843 -15.43 -30.11 -24.30
C ASN A 843 -15.23 -29.68 -22.84
N LEU A 844 -13.97 -29.66 -22.37
CA LEU A 844 -13.63 -29.26 -21.00
C LEU A 844 -14.09 -27.82 -20.71
N LEU A 845 -13.82 -26.87 -21.62
CA LEU A 845 -14.18 -25.48 -21.43
C LEU A 845 -15.70 -25.29 -21.39
N LEU A 846 -16.42 -25.79 -22.39
CA LEU A 846 -17.86 -25.55 -22.54
C LEU A 846 -18.73 -26.27 -21.50
N THR A 847 -18.29 -27.41 -20.96
CA THR A 847 -18.99 -28.10 -19.86
C THR A 847 -18.89 -27.38 -18.51
N HIS A 848 -18.03 -26.37 -18.38
CA HIS A 848 -17.90 -25.51 -17.19
C HIS A 848 -18.56 -24.14 -17.33
N LEU A 849 -19.16 -23.82 -18.48
CA LEU A 849 -19.79 -22.52 -18.75
C LEU A 849 -21.29 -22.65 -18.99
N ASN A 850 -22.08 -21.67 -18.55
CA ASN A 850 -23.53 -21.70 -18.70
C ASN A 850 -23.94 -21.04 -20.03
N PRO A 851 -24.50 -21.78 -21.01
CA PRO A 851 -24.88 -21.21 -22.31
C PRO A 851 -26.03 -20.18 -22.24
N GLU A 852 -26.81 -20.16 -21.15
CA GLU A 852 -27.85 -19.14 -20.93
C GLU A 852 -27.29 -17.83 -20.35
N ASN A 853 -25.99 -17.75 -20.07
CA ASN A 853 -25.30 -16.47 -19.89
C ASN A 853 -24.78 -15.95 -21.24
N PRO A 854 -24.80 -14.63 -21.52
CA PRO A 854 -24.25 -14.07 -22.76
C PRO A 854 -22.72 -14.05 -22.72
N HIS A 855 -22.09 -15.06 -23.34
CA HIS A 855 -20.65 -15.25 -23.41
C HIS A 855 -20.11 -14.89 -24.81
N TYR A 856 -18.98 -14.16 -24.85
CA TYR A 856 -18.17 -13.92 -26.06
C TYR A 856 -16.71 -14.16 -25.70
N ILE A 857 -16.08 -15.16 -26.33
CA ILE A 857 -14.81 -15.75 -25.87
C ILE A 857 -13.89 -16.03 -27.07
N GLY A 858 -12.59 -15.76 -26.91
CA GLY A 858 -11.54 -16.10 -27.87
C GLY A 858 -10.20 -15.45 -27.53
N ASN A 859 -9.22 -15.56 -28.42
CA ASN A 859 -7.88 -14.96 -28.26
C ASN A 859 -7.93 -13.42 -28.32
N ALA A 860 -7.57 -12.73 -27.24
CA ALA A 860 -7.90 -11.33 -27.04
C ALA A 860 -6.87 -10.33 -27.62
N VAL A 861 -7.20 -9.78 -28.78
CA VAL A 861 -6.41 -8.76 -29.53
C VAL A 861 -7.08 -7.38 -29.51
N GLY A 862 -6.40 -6.36 -30.04
CA GLY A 862 -6.89 -4.97 -30.07
C GLY A 862 -6.59 -4.14 -28.81
N ASP A 863 -7.01 -2.87 -28.81
CA ASP A 863 -6.79 -1.90 -27.72
C ASP A 863 -7.99 -1.84 -26.76
N PHE A 864 -7.98 -0.94 -25.77
CA PHE A 864 -9.11 -0.81 -24.82
C PHE A 864 -10.41 -0.32 -25.47
N ARG A 865 -10.37 0.30 -26.67
CA ARG A 865 -11.55 0.80 -27.38
C ARG A 865 -12.21 -0.29 -28.21
N GLY A 866 -11.46 -1.31 -28.61
CA GLY A 866 -11.98 -2.52 -29.23
C GLY A 866 -11.07 -3.71 -28.94
N ARG A 867 -11.36 -4.42 -27.83
CA ARG A 867 -10.82 -5.76 -27.54
C ARG A 867 -11.68 -6.80 -28.26
N PHE A 868 -11.08 -7.60 -29.14
CA PHE A 868 -11.79 -8.58 -29.98
C PHE A 868 -11.12 -9.95 -29.96
N ALA A 869 -11.92 -10.99 -30.22
CA ALA A 869 -11.43 -12.35 -30.39
C ALA A 869 -10.84 -12.50 -31.80
N HIS A 870 -9.55 -12.82 -31.92
CA HIS A 870 -8.89 -13.01 -33.22
C HIS A 870 -9.51 -14.19 -33.98
N GLY A 871 -10.10 -13.93 -35.16
CA GLY A 871 -10.90 -14.88 -35.94
C GLY A 871 -10.22 -16.22 -36.18
N GLY A 872 -8.98 -16.18 -36.66
CA GLY A 872 -8.16 -17.37 -36.93
C GLY A 872 -7.86 -18.24 -35.70
N SER A 873 -8.08 -17.74 -34.49
CA SER A 873 -7.90 -18.50 -33.23
C SER A 873 -9.14 -19.29 -32.80
N ALA A 874 -10.20 -19.27 -33.60
CA ALA A 874 -11.58 -19.58 -33.24
C ALA A 874 -12.23 -18.55 -32.29
N ILE A 875 -13.52 -18.28 -32.54
CA ILE A 875 -14.40 -17.44 -31.71
C ILE A 875 -15.53 -18.31 -31.16
N ILE A 876 -15.83 -18.19 -29.87
CA ILE A 876 -16.96 -18.86 -29.20
C ILE A 876 -17.99 -17.83 -28.75
N ILE A 877 -19.26 -18.09 -29.06
CA ILE A 877 -20.42 -17.27 -28.67
C ILE A 877 -21.47 -18.20 -28.04
N SER A 878 -22.10 -17.81 -26.93
CA SER A 878 -23.20 -18.62 -26.37
C SER A 878 -24.53 -18.40 -27.09
N GLY A 879 -25.45 -19.35 -26.92
CA GLY A 879 -26.80 -19.26 -27.48
C GLY A 879 -27.57 -18.03 -27.00
N GLU A 880 -27.45 -17.63 -25.73
CA GLU A 880 -28.08 -16.39 -25.27
C GLU A 880 -27.42 -15.13 -25.88
N ALA A 881 -26.10 -15.12 -26.11
CA ALA A 881 -25.46 -13.98 -26.79
C ALA A 881 -25.94 -13.83 -28.25
N MET A 882 -26.07 -14.93 -28.99
CA MET A 882 -26.67 -14.93 -30.34
C MET A 882 -28.15 -14.52 -30.31
N ARG A 883 -28.91 -15.05 -29.34
CA ARG A 883 -30.33 -14.72 -29.11
C ARG A 883 -30.53 -13.23 -28.80
N GLN A 884 -29.61 -12.59 -28.06
CA GLN A 884 -29.65 -11.14 -27.81
C GLN A 884 -29.29 -10.31 -29.04
N LEU A 885 -28.31 -10.76 -29.85
CA LEU A 885 -27.93 -10.10 -31.09
C LEU A 885 -29.09 -10.05 -32.09
N PHE A 886 -29.66 -11.19 -32.46
CA PHE A 886 -30.68 -11.24 -33.52
C PHE A 886 -32.06 -10.73 -33.09
N ARG A 887 -32.27 -10.49 -31.78
CA ARG A 887 -33.42 -9.69 -31.28
C ARG A 887 -33.25 -8.18 -31.50
N ARG A 888 -32.05 -7.68 -31.81
CA ARG A 888 -31.72 -6.27 -32.07
C ARG A 888 -31.43 -6.05 -33.56
N LYS A 889 -32.48 -6.08 -34.38
CA LYS A 889 -32.41 -5.85 -35.84
C LYS A 889 -31.72 -4.53 -36.21
N ASP A 890 -31.82 -3.51 -35.35
CA ASP A 890 -31.13 -2.23 -35.48
C ASP A 890 -29.60 -2.37 -35.36
N VAL A 891 -29.12 -3.15 -34.38
CA VAL A 891 -27.69 -3.43 -34.18
C VAL A 891 -27.15 -4.32 -35.31
N VAL A 892 -27.94 -5.32 -35.75
CA VAL A 892 -27.58 -6.17 -36.90
C VAL A 892 -27.47 -5.35 -38.19
N ARG A 893 -28.47 -4.51 -38.51
CA ARG A 893 -28.42 -3.61 -39.67
C ARG A 893 -27.21 -2.67 -39.61
N GLN A 894 -26.87 -2.15 -38.44
CA GLN A 894 -25.68 -1.31 -38.28
C GLN A 894 -24.38 -2.09 -38.49
N ALA A 895 -24.28 -3.34 -38.03
CA ALA A 895 -23.12 -4.20 -38.28
C ALA A 895 -22.93 -4.52 -39.78
N TYR A 896 -24.02 -4.71 -40.53
CA TYR A 896 -23.96 -4.86 -41.99
C TYR A 896 -23.37 -3.60 -42.67
N VAL A 897 -23.78 -2.39 -42.25
CA VAL A 897 -23.20 -1.14 -42.76
C VAL A 897 -21.73 -1.01 -42.40
N GLU A 898 -21.38 -1.20 -41.12
CA GLU A 898 -20.00 -1.07 -40.63
C GLU A 898 -19.04 -2.11 -41.24
N SER A 899 -19.55 -3.27 -41.69
CA SER A 899 -18.76 -4.28 -42.41
C SER A 899 -18.17 -3.78 -43.74
N LEU A 900 -18.76 -2.75 -44.35
CA LEU A 900 -18.27 -2.17 -45.61
C LEU A 900 -16.90 -1.50 -45.42
N ASP A 901 -16.66 -0.85 -44.28
CA ASP A 901 -15.46 -0.05 -44.02
C ASP A 901 -14.52 -0.63 -42.96
N GLU A 902 -15.03 -1.37 -41.97
CA GLU A 902 -14.19 -2.00 -40.93
C GLU A 902 -13.15 -2.93 -41.58
N LYS A 903 -11.90 -2.82 -41.14
CA LYS A 903 -10.74 -3.49 -41.69
C LYS A 903 -10.62 -4.95 -41.21
N TRP A 904 -11.21 -5.26 -40.07
CA TRP A 904 -11.10 -6.55 -39.39
C TRP A 904 -12.49 -7.09 -39.03
N GLY A 905 -12.96 -8.13 -39.72
CA GLY A 905 -14.33 -8.64 -39.53
C GLY A 905 -14.58 -9.29 -38.15
N ASP A 906 -13.53 -9.76 -37.49
CA ASP A 906 -13.57 -10.28 -36.12
C ASP A 906 -13.66 -9.14 -35.08
N ARG A 907 -13.04 -7.98 -35.36
CA ARG A 907 -13.28 -6.73 -34.63
C ARG A 907 -14.71 -6.22 -34.80
N LEU A 908 -15.31 -6.37 -35.99
CA LEU A 908 -16.74 -6.06 -36.21
C LEU A 908 -17.65 -6.91 -35.30
N VAL A 909 -17.36 -8.20 -35.11
CA VAL A 909 -18.10 -9.06 -34.16
C VAL A 909 -18.02 -8.45 -32.75
N ALA A 910 -16.85 -8.05 -32.29
CA ALA A 910 -16.67 -7.44 -30.97
C ALA A 910 -17.42 -6.11 -30.83
N THR A 911 -17.25 -5.16 -31.76
CA THR A 911 -17.93 -3.85 -31.69
C THR A 911 -19.45 -3.97 -31.77
N THR A 912 -19.96 -4.97 -32.49
CA THR A 912 -21.38 -5.33 -32.52
C THR A 912 -21.86 -5.84 -31.15
N PHE A 913 -21.12 -6.74 -30.50
CA PHE A 913 -21.45 -7.22 -29.15
C PHE A 913 -21.32 -6.13 -28.07
N LEU A 914 -20.35 -5.20 -28.20
CA LEU A 914 -20.20 -4.08 -27.27
C LEU A 914 -21.47 -3.24 -27.18
N LYS A 915 -22.16 -2.96 -28.30
CA LYS A 915 -23.45 -2.24 -28.35
C LYS A 915 -24.59 -2.92 -27.57
N LEU A 916 -24.44 -4.22 -27.28
CA LEU A 916 -25.39 -5.01 -26.48
C LEU A 916 -24.99 -5.09 -25.00
N GLY A 917 -23.79 -4.63 -24.64
CA GLY A 917 -23.21 -4.85 -23.31
C GLY A 917 -22.62 -6.25 -23.13
N ILE A 918 -22.32 -6.94 -24.22
CA ILE A 918 -21.58 -8.21 -24.25
C ILE A 918 -20.12 -7.86 -24.59
N TYR A 919 -19.17 -8.31 -23.77
CA TYR A 919 -17.76 -7.92 -23.88
C TYR A 919 -16.90 -9.19 -23.88
N LEU A 920 -15.74 -9.13 -24.55
CA LEU A 920 -14.81 -10.25 -24.61
C LEU A 920 -14.34 -10.69 -23.21
N GLU A 921 -14.42 -11.99 -22.94
CA GLU A 921 -13.97 -12.57 -21.68
C GLU A 921 -12.49 -12.98 -21.73
N GLU A 922 -11.62 -11.96 -21.65
CA GLU A 922 -10.17 -12.12 -21.68
C GLU A 922 -9.60 -13.10 -20.64
N ARG A 923 -10.36 -13.42 -19.58
CA ARG A 923 -10.02 -14.46 -18.57
C ARG A 923 -9.81 -15.86 -19.16
N TYR A 924 -10.35 -16.14 -20.35
CA TYR A 924 -10.20 -17.43 -21.04
C TYR A 924 -9.27 -17.36 -22.26
N ALA A 925 -8.80 -16.16 -22.63
CA ALA A 925 -8.04 -15.95 -23.86
C ALA A 925 -6.71 -16.72 -23.91
N HIS A 926 -6.17 -17.13 -22.76
CA HIS A 926 -4.92 -17.89 -22.69
C HIS A 926 -5.04 -19.34 -23.17
N HIS A 927 -6.25 -19.89 -23.33
CA HIS A 927 -6.48 -21.19 -23.97
C HIS A 927 -6.40 -21.14 -25.50
N PHE A 928 -6.63 -19.98 -26.11
CA PHE A 928 -6.72 -19.82 -27.56
C PHE A 928 -5.37 -19.45 -28.16
N ASN A 929 -5.14 -19.85 -29.41
CA ASN A 929 -3.88 -19.63 -30.12
C ASN A 929 -4.09 -19.14 -31.55
N GLY A 930 -3.27 -18.18 -31.98
CA GLY A 930 -3.27 -17.63 -33.35
C GLY A 930 -2.05 -18.04 -34.19
N GLU A 931 -1.20 -18.91 -33.64
CA GLU A 931 0.06 -19.35 -34.24
C GLU A 931 -0.06 -20.80 -34.76
N SER A 932 0.87 -21.21 -35.62
CA SER A 932 1.07 -22.63 -35.96
C SER A 932 1.66 -23.37 -34.74
N PRO A 933 1.45 -24.69 -34.57
CA PRO A 933 2.02 -25.46 -33.46
C PRO A 933 3.53 -25.28 -33.31
N GLU A 934 4.25 -25.25 -34.43
CA GLU A 934 5.70 -25.12 -34.53
C GLU A 934 6.21 -23.75 -34.03
N GLU A 935 5.44 -22.68 -34.28
CA GLU A 935 5.74 -21.29 -33.87
C GLU A 935 5.12 -20.91 -32.51
N THR A 936 4.31 -21.78 -31.90
CA THR A 936 3.46 -21.46 -30.74
C THR A 936 4.27 -21.04 -29.52
N ARG A 937 4.05 -19.81 -29.03
CA ARG A 937 4.77 -19.20 -27.91
C ARG A 937 4.28 -19.68 -26.54
N ILE A 938 5.00 -20.64 -25.96
CA ILE A 938 4.73 -21.21 -24.64
C ILE A 938 5.38 -20.34 -23.55
N THR A 939 4.56 -19.64 -22.77
CA THR A 939 4.98 -18.80 -21.64
C THR A 939 4.83 -19.51 -20.30
N ARG A 940 5.47 -18.96 -19.25
CA ARG A 940 5.32 -19.45 -17.86
C ARG A 940 3.86 -19.48 -17.38
N GLU A 941 3.06 -18.49 -17.76
CA GLU A 941 1.63 -18.41 -17.42
C GLU A 941 0.76 -19.43 -18.15
N LYS A 942 1.13 -19.79 -19.40
CA LYS A 942 0.34 -20.71 -20.23
C LYS A 942 0.69 -22.17 -20.01
N TYR A 943 1.89 -22.49 -19.51
CA TYR A 943 2.50 -23.83 -19.55
C TYR A 943 1.57 -24.98 -19.08
N CYS A 944 0.84 -24.79 -17.97
CA CYS A 944 -0.07 -25.79 -17.41
C CYS A 944 -1.51 -25.75 -17.97
N ALA A 945 -1.88 -24.67 -18.66
CA ALA A 945 -3.23 -24.46 -19.19
C ALA A 945 -3.50 -25.42 -20.37
N PRO A 946 -4.77 -25.81 -20.61
CA PRO A 946 -5.13 -26.52 -21.84
C PRO A 946 -5.18 -25.54 -23.04
N ILE A 947 -4.80 -26.03 -24.22
CA ILE A 947 -4.86 -25.30 -25.50
C ILE A 947 -6.07 -25.74 -26.32
N LEU A 948 -6.81 -24.79 -26.89
CA LEU A 948 -8.09 -25.00 -27.57
C LEU A 948 -7.99 -24.99 -29.10
N SER A 949 -7.04 -24.25 -29.67
CA SER A 949 -6.97 -24.01 -31.12
C SER A 949 -5.55 -23.89 -31.67
N PHE A 950 -5.43 -23.93 -33.00
CA PHE A 950 -4.25 -23.56 -33.79
C PHE A 950 -4.68 -22.86 -35.08
N HIS A 951 -3.81 -22.06 -35.68
CA HIS A 951 -4.09 -21.30 -36.91
C HIS A 951 -2.96 -21.47 -37.95
N SER A 952 -3.12 -20.86 -39.14
CA SER A 952 -2.17 -20.91 -40.26
C SER A 952 -1.89 -22.32 -40.79
N LEU A 953 -2.82 -23.28 -40.60
CA LEU A 953 -2.71 -24.65 -41.09
C LEU A 953 -3.08 -24.75 -42.59
N ARG A 954 -2.31 -24.03 -43.40
CA ARG A 954 -2.59 -23.73 -44.81
C ARG A 954 -2.27 -24.86 -45.79
N THR A 955 -1.74 -25.98 -45.31
CA THR A 955 -1.28 -27.10 -46.13
C THR A 955 -1.83 -28.42 -45.62
N ALA A 956 -2.04 -29.38 -46.53
CA ALA A 956 -2.50 -30.73 -46.18
C ALA A 956 -1.52 -31.43 -45.22
N ALA A 957 -0.21 -31.19 -45.35
CA ALA A 957 0.80 -31.73 -44.46
C ALA A 957 0.65 -31.22 -43.02
N ALA A 958 0.54 -29.89 -42.82
CA ALA A 958 0.37 -29.29 -41.50
C ALA A 958 -0.95 -29.75 -40.84
N THR A 959 -2.06 -29.68 -41.59
CA THR A 959 -3.39 -30.09 -41.11
C THR A 959 -3.41 -31.57 -40.72
N THR A 960 -2.79 -32.45 -41.53
CA THR A 960 -2.68 -33.89 -41.21
C THR A 960 -1.78 -34.14 -40.00
N ARG A 961 -0.68 -33.39 -39.84
CA ARG A 961 0.22 -33.50 -38.68
C ARG A 961 -0.52 -33.16 -37.39
N VAL A 962 -1.17 -31.99 -37.33
CA VAL A 962 -1.95 -31.55 -36.16
C VAL A 962 -3.09 -32.52 -35.85
N SER A 963 -3.83 -32.95 -36.86
CA SER A 963 -4.98 -33.83 -36.64
C SER A 963 -4.55 -35.20 -36.08
N LYS A 964 -3.44 -35.78 -36.56
CA LYS A 964 -2.90 -37.03 -36.01
C LYS A 964 -2.36 -36.88 -34.58
N VAL A 965 -1.61 -35.82 -34.31
CA VAL A 965 -0.88 -35.60 -33.05
C VAL A 965 -1.78 -35.10 -31.91
N VAL A 966 -2.73 -34.21 -32.21
CA VAL A 966 -3.60 -33.54 -31.22
C VAL A 966 -5.08 -33.90 -31.41
N GLY A 967 -5.54 -34.13 -32.64
CA GLY A 967 -6.95 -34.48 -32.92
C GLY A 967 -7.39 -35.84 -32.36
N THR A 968 -6.44 -36.72 -32.06
CA THR A 968 -6.67 -38.02 -31.40
C THR A 968 -6.69 -37.94 -29.86
N ALA A 969 -6.37 -36.78 -29.27
CA ALA A 969 -6.17 -36.66 -27.82
C ALA A 969 -7.49 -36.72 -27.02
N ILE A 970 -7.71 -37.82 -26.30
CA ILE A 970 -8.85 -38.03 -25.39
C ILE A 970 -8.83 -37.04 -24.22
N LYS A 971 -7.63 -36.69 -23.73
CA LYS A 971 -7.43 -35.68 -22.67
C LYS A 971 -7.17 -34.29 -23.29
N PRO A 972 -7.51 -33.19 -22.59
CA PRO A 972 -7.11 -31.84 -22.98
C PRO A 972 -5.58 -31.72 -23.04
N VAL A 973 -5.06 -31.24 -24.18
CA VAL A 973 -3.61 -31.04 -24.38
C VAL A 973 -3.18 -29.72 -23.75
N ARG A 974 -2.04 -29.70 -23.06
CA ARG A 974 -1.47 -28.52 -22.38
C ARG A 974 -0.44 -27.79 -23.24
N TRP A 975 -0.26 -26.49 -23.04
CA TRP A 975 0.75 -25.72 -23.80
C TRP A 975 2.17 -26.29 -23.64
N GLY A 976 2.55 -26.75 -22.45
CA GLY A 976 3.86 -27.37 -22.21
C GLY A 976 4.12 -28.67 -22.96
N GLU A 977 3.07 -29.42 -23.32
CA GLU A 977 3.18 -30.73 -24.01
C GLU A 977 3.56 -30.57 -25.49
N LEU A 978 3.37 -29.38 -26.07
CA LEU A 978 3.69 -29.10 -27.48
C LEU A 978 5.20 -29.23 -27.78
N MET A 979 6.07 -28.98 -26.80
CA MET A 979 7.52 -29.20 -26.87
C MET A 979 7.92 -30.69 -27.05
N GLU A 980 6.97 -31.61 -26.85
CA GLU A 980 7.11 -33.04 -27.08
C GLU A 980 6.35 -33.46 -28.33
N LEU A 981 5.08 -33.09 -28.40
CA LEU A 981 4.15 -33.49 -29.47
C LEU A 981 4.57 -33.01 -30.87
N PHE A 982 5.17 -31.82 -30.98
CA PHE A 982 5.60 -31.25 -32.27
C PHE A 982 7.12 -31.27 -32.51
N ARG A 983 7.88 -31.94 -31.63
CA ARG A 983 9.33 -32.13 -31.78
C ARG A 983 9.65 -32.83 -33.11
N PRO A 984 10.51 -32.28 -33.98
CA PRO A 984 10.93 -32.96 -35.21
C PRO A 984 11.73 -34.24 -34.90
N ALA A 985 11.56 -35.28 -35.73
CA ALA A 985 12.20 -36.58 -35.54
C ALA A 985 13.71 -36.61 -35.87
N ALA A 986 14.23 -35.58 -36.54
CA ALA A 986 15.66 -35.44 -36.85
C ALA A 986 16.40 -34.69 -35.74
N ALA A 987 17.61 -35.15 -35.39
CA ALA A 987 18.23 -34.79 -34.12
C ALA A 987 18.93 -33.41 -34.10
N ALA A 988 18.45 -32.52 -33.24
CA ALA A 988 19.22 -31.54 -32.46
C ALA A 988 20.14 -30.54 -33.20
N ARG A 989 19.95 -30.28 -34.50
CA ARG A 989 20.63 -29.20 -35.25
C ARG A 989 19.63 -28.46 -36.14
N GLY A 990 19.65 -27.13 -36.14
CA GLY A 990 18.87 -26.30 -37.07
C GLY A 990 17.46 -25.85 -36.63
N GLN A 991 17.08 -26.05 -35.36
CA GLN A 991 15.82 -25.57 -34.78
C GLN A 991 16.01 -24.23 -34.03
N ASP A 992 14.99 -23.38 -34.00
CA ASP A 992 14.98 -22.11 -33.24
C ASP A 992 13.84 -22.11 -32.20
N HIS A 993 14.18 -22.20 -30.91
CA HIS A 993 13.23 -22.18 -29.79
C HIS A 993 12.88 -20.77 -29.29
N VAL A 994 13.56 -19.72 -29.78
CA VAL A 994 13.19 -18.31 -29.51
C VAL A 994 12.07 -17.88 -30.45
N GLY A 995 12.10 -18.34 -31.70
CA GLY A 995 11.13 -18.00 -32.73
C GLY A 995 11.28 -16.57 -33.27
N PRO A 996 10.26 -16.03 -33.97
CA PRO A 996 10.34 -14.71 -34.61
C PRO A 996 10.68 -13.58 -33.64
N ALA A 997 11.61 -12.71 -34.07
CA ALA A 997 12.10 -11.59 -33.25
C ALA A 997 10.98 -10.58 -32.90
N ASP A 998 10.95 -10.18 -31.64
CA ASP A 998 9.94 -9.30 -31.05
C ASP A 998 10.60 -8.32 -30.08
N LYS A 999 9.92 -7.24 -29.69
CA LYS A 999 10.38 -6.22 -28.73
C LYS A 999 10.73 -6.78 -27.35
N GLN A 1000 10.27 -7.98 -27.02
CA GLN A 1000 10.63 -8.69 -25.78
C GLN A 1000 11.81 -9.67 -25.93
N VAL A 1001 12.26 -9.96 -27.15
CA VAL A 1001 13.47 -10.78 -27.36
C VAL A 1001 14.70 -9.93 -27.05
N ARG A 1002 15.53 -10.37 -26.12
CA ARG A 1002 16.80 -9.73 -25.79
C ARG A 1002 17.89 -10.30 -26.68
N THR A 1003 18.77 -9.46 -27.21
CA THR A 1003 19.98 -9.89 -27.92
C THR A 1003 21.20 -9.47 -27.12
N TRP A 1004 22.03 -10.43 -26.74
CA TRP A 1004 23.33 -10.23 -26.10
C TRP A 1004 24.43 -10.44 -27.15
N GLY A 1005 25.16 -9.38 -27.51
CA GLY A 1005 26.36 -9.47 -28.34
C GLY A 1005 27.60 -9.92 -27.58
N LEU A 1006 28.72 -10.08 -28.31
CA LEU A 1006 30.02 -10.52 -27.79
C LEU A 1006 29.98 -11.88 -27.08
N VAL A 1007 29.07 -12.75 -27.50
CA VAL A 1007 28.95 -14.13 -27.03
C VAL A 1007 29.69 -15.02 -28.03
N LYS A 1008 30.78 -15.68 -27.60
CA LYS A 1008 31.67 -16.43 -28.51
C LYS A 1008 31.33 -17.92 -28.65
N LYS A 1009 30.49 -18.45 -27.76
CA LYS A 1009 30.12 -19.88 -27.74
C LYS A 1009 28.64 -20.06 -27.37
N ALA A 1010 28.02 -21.10 -27.92
CA ALA A 1010 26.67 -21.52 -27.55
C ALA A 1010 26.54 -21.84 -26.04
N SER A 1011 27.60 -22.38 -25.42
CA SER A 1011 27.65 -22.63 -23.97
C SER A 1011 27.47 -21.36 -23.13
N ASP A 1012 27.99 -20.22 -23.62
CA ASP A 1012 27.90 -18.94 -22.91
C ASP A 1012 26.50 -18.34 -23.09
N CYS A 1013 25.88 -18.53 -24.26
CA CYS A 1013 24.48 -18.20 -24.52
C CYS A 1013 23.54 -18.99 -23.60
N GLN A 1014 23.76 -20.31 -23.50
CA GLN A 1014 23.06 -21.20 -22.57
C GLN A 1014 23.22 -20.73 -21.12
N ARG A 1015 24.47 -20.53 -20.66
CA ARG A 1015 24.77 -20.11 -19.27
C ARG A 1015 24.13 -18.76 -18.92
N LYS A 1016 24.10 -17.80 -19.87
CA LYS A 1016 23.38 -16.52 -19.69
C LYS A 1016 21.87 -16.69 -19.54
N CYS A 1017 21.25 -17.63 -20.25
CA CYS A 1017 19.82 -17.92 -20.12
C CYS A 1017 19.49 -18.73 -18.85
N GLU A 1018 20.19 -19.85 -18.64
CA GLU A 1018 19.87 -20.84 -17.60
C GLU A 1018 20.31 -20.43 -16.20
N VAL A 1019 21.40 -19.66 -16.08
CA VAL A 1019 21.94 -19.19 -14.78
C VAL A 1019 21.66 -17.70 -14.58
N GLU A 1020 22.29 -16.83 -15.37
CA GLU A 1020 22.26 -15.36 -15.13
C GLU A 1020 20.85 -14.76 -15.23
N ASN A 1021 20.04 -15.24 -16.18
CA ASN A 1021 18.68 -14.73 -16.44
C ASN A 1021 17.57 -15.75 -16.09
N SER A 1022 17.86 -16.74 -15.22
CA SER A 1022 17.04 -17.94 -14.95
C SER A 1022 15.57 -17.71 -14.54
N LYS A 1023 15.25 -16.53 -13.98
CA LYS A 1023 13.88 -16.11 -13.62
C LYS A 1023 13.06 -15.61 -14.83
N TRP A 1024 13.72 -15.10 -15.85
CA TRP A 1024 13.10 -14.48 -17.03
C TRP A 1024 13.21 -15.38 -18.26
N CYS A 1025 14.42 -15.79 -18.62
CA CYS A 1025 14.69 -16.55 -19.84
C CYS A 1025 14.02 -17.93 -19.80
N LEU A 1026 13.41 -18.32 -20.93
CA LEU A 1026 12.87 -19.65 -21.19
C LEU A 1026 13.52 -20.31 -22.41
N ALA A 1027 13.83 -19.57 -23.48
CA ALA A 1027 14.59 -20.07 -24.62
C ALA A 1027 15.71 -19.12 -25.05
N TRP A 1028 16.72 -19.68 -25.74
CA TRP A 1028 17.89 -18.99 -26.24
C TRP A 1028 18.31 -19.53 -27.61
N THR A 1029 18.83 -18.65 -28.47
CA THR A 1029 19.34 -19.01 -29.80
C THR A 1029 20.62 -18.25 -30.10
N TYR A 1030 21.69 -18.99 -30.37
CA TYR A 1030 23.03 -18.50 -30.68
C TYR A 1030 23.28 -18.47 -32.19
N GLU A 1031 23.74 -17.34 -32.72
CA GLU A 1031 24.14 -17.18 -34.12
C GLU A 1031 25.64 -16.90 -34.24
N ALA A 1032 26.40 -17.92 -34.63
CA ALA A 1032 27.87 -17.88 -34.61
C ALA A 1032 28.47 -16.80 -35.53
N ARG A 1033 27.81 -16.47 -36.66
CA ARG A 1033 28.27 -15.42 -37.60
C ARG A 1033 28.20 -13.99 -37.04
N LYS A 1034 27.51 -13.77 -35.92
CA LYS A 1034 27.28 -12.43 -35.32
C LYS A 1034 27.82 -12.30 -33.89
N GLU A 1035 28.46 -13.34 -33.33
CA GLU A 1035 28.76 -13.47 -31.89
C GLU A 1035 27.56 -13.07 -31.01
N ALA A 1036 26.34 -13.46 -31.42
CA ALA A 1036 25.09 -12.97 -30.85
C ALA A 1036 24.23 -14.09 -30.26
N CYS A 1037 23.69 -13.84 -29.08
CA CYS A 1037 22.76 -14.72 -28.38
C CYS A 1037 21.41 -14.01 -28.22
N GLN A 1038 20.37 -14.53 -28.87
CA GLN A 1038 18.99 -14.10 -28.68
C GLN A 1038 18.36 -14.91 -27.53
N ALA A 1039 17.47 -14.29 -26.75
CA ALA A 1039 16.81 -14.91 -25.61
C ALA A 1039 15.39 -14.37 -25.41
N SER A 1040 14.46 -15.24 -24.99
CA SER A 1040 13.03 -14.95 -24.85
C SER A 1040 12.43 -15.40 -23.51
N PRO A 1041 11.35 -14.75 -23.03
CA PRO A 1041 10.56 -15.17 -21.88
C PRO A 1041 9.48 -16.23 -22.22
N TRP A 1042 9.57 -16.83 -23.41
CA TRP A 1042 8.81 -17.99 -23.89
C TRP A 1042 9.75 -18.98 -24.56
N MET A 1043 9.24 -20.16 -24.91
CA MET A 1043 9.84 -21.10 -25.86
C MET A 1043 8.83 -21.46 -26.96
N VAL A 1044 9.31 -21.85 -28.14
CA VAL A 1044 8.48 -22.46 -29.19
C VAL A 1044 8.93 -23.92 -29.44
N PRO A 1045 8.04 -24.85 -29.83
CA PRO A 1045 8.40 -26.23 -30.15
C PRO A 1045 9.51 -26.34 -31.20
N GLY A 1046 9.52 -25.43 -32.17
CA GLY A 1046 10.62 -25.23 -33.11
C GLY A 1046 10.10 -25.09 -34.53
N ALA A 1047 10.30 -23.91 -35.12
CA ALA A 1047 10.10 -23.68 -36.54
C ALA A 1047 11.38 -24.06 -37.33
N ASP A 1048 11.20 -24.55 -38.56
CA ASP A 1048 12.30 -24.82 -39.48
C ASP A 1048 12.94 -23.50 -39.96
N GLY A 1049 14.28 -23.45 -40.03
CA GLY A 1049 15.01 -22.29 -40.59
C GLY A 1049 16.25 -21.82 -39.82
N ALA A 1050 16.73 -22.54 -38.79
CA ALA A 1050 17.88 -22.11 -37.99
C ALA A 1050 19.23 -22.61 -38.56
N GLU A 1051 19.43 -22.56 -39.88
CA GLU A 1051 20.72 -22.91 -40.50
C GLU A 1051 21.86 -22.07 -39.93
N GLY A 1052 22.92 -22.74 -39.46
CA GLY A 1052 24.07 -22.09 -38.83
C GLY A 1052 23.82 -21.51 -37.42
N LYS A 1053 22.64 -21.74 -36.82
CA LYS A 1053 22.32 -21.38 -35.43
C LYS A 1053 22.36 -22.59 -34.49
N VAL A 1054 22.50 -22.33 -33.20
CA VAL A 1054 22.36 -23.33 -32.11
C VAL A 1054 21.35 -22.80 -31.10
N SER A 1055 20.27 -23.54 -30.84
CA SER A 1055 19.19 -23.13 -29.93
C SER A 1055 19.00 -24.10 -28.77
N GLY A 1056 18.32 -23.63 -27.72
CA GLY A 1056 17.93 -24.43 -26.57
C GLY A 1056 16.92 -23.72 -25.68
N TYR A 1057 16.44 -24.42 -24.65
CA TYR A 1057 15.51 -23.91 -23.67
C TYR A 1057 15.93 -24.28 -22.25
N ASN A 1058 15.53 -23.45 -21.28
CA ASN A 1058 15.96 -23.52 -19.88
C ASN A 1058 15.33 -24.74 -19.18
N LYS A 1059 16.09 -25.83 -19.08
CA LYS A 1059 15.57 -27.13 -18.63
C LYS A 1059 15.08 -27.10 -17.18
N GLU A 1060 15.79 -26.40 -16.30
CA GLU A 1060 15.39 -26.25 -14.90
C GLU A 1060 14.24 -25.24 -14.71
N ALA A 1061 14.00 -24.32 -15.66
CA ALA A 1061 12.73 -23.58 -15.69
C ALA A 1061 11.56 -24.48 -16.13
N VAL A 1062 11.72 -25.28 -17.20
CA VAL A 1062 10.70 -26.24 -17.67
C VAL A 1062 10.31 -27.22 -16.56
N LYS A 1063 11.27 -27.87 -15.92
CA LYS A 1063 11.06 -28.84 -14.83
C LYS A 1063 10.30 -28.24 -13.64
N ARG A 1064 10.58 -26.98 -13.27
CA ARG A 1064 9.82 -26.25 -12.24
C ARG A 1064 8.39 -25.92 -12.66
N MET A 1065 8.15 -25.56 -13.93
CA MET A 1065 6.81 -25.33 -14.44
C MET A 1065 6.00 -26.65 -14.47
N GLN A 1066 6.61 -27.74 -14.98
CA GLN A 1066 6.00 -29.06 -15.03
C GLN A 1066 5.60 -29.59 -13.64
N ALA A 1067 6.46 -29.41 -12.64
CA ALA A 1067 6.15 -29.75 -11.25
C ALA A 1067 5.00 -28.89 -10.66
N GLY A 1068 4.78 -27.69 -11.18
CA GLY A 1068 3.65 -26.83 -10.82
C GLY A 1068 2.33 -27.14 -11.54
N CYS A 1069 2.29 -28.13 -12.43
CA CYS A 1069 1.07 -28.56 -13.15
C CYS A 1069 0.45 -29.86 -12.61
N ALA A 1070 0.87 -30.31 -11.42
CA ALA A 1070 0.48 -31.56 -10.78
C ALA A 1070 -0.67 -31.34 -9.77
#